data_AF-A0A4S2MMV7-F1
#
_entry.id   AF-A0A4S2MMV7-F1
#
_cell.length_a   1.000
_cell.length_b   1.000
_cell.length_c   1.000
_cell.angle_alpha   90.00
_cell.angle_beta   90.00
_cell.angle_gamma   90.00
#
_symmetry.space_group_name_H-M   'P 1'
#
loop_
_entity.id
_entity.type
_entity.pdbx_description
1 polymer ?
#
loop_
_entity_poly.entity_id
_entity_poly.type
_entity_poly.pdbx_seq_one_letter_code
_entity_poly.pdbx_strand_id
1 'polypeptide(L)'
;MSSVVEHVKAELKDYEVVEDLGGGRQGTSFKIKSTRTDRFYVLKMIECRDRYTAGLFFRDIMRFCRFKHAYVPRISEAFVSLDSTTQAIYFSVIRPFIDAPSLTTYLEKYFMNKCIERRIIFRTFGCLLDFLIQLKSSGFSHMNLHPNNIFINESEAYTTDCWSSNLANYVRGTDFFQLVCQIQAEDNSHLGCNGCIVIFRHGAQVQTGVVYTKLINVPICCLFKFDPEFDHIYDPSLVTRVPIECPPEPEFRRRKPRLTEWCAPEVDNFQYNDRSDLWSLACIMQIMLNVKDLTADDMNWALQTLKSNPKSFFPLNNQSTDDEVKFVKILNSMLEPDPEKRVSLQQLVQDPFIEAILEQTDPESLARANRCIVRMADRLLPAEDGERAVRDYLIRNWRHENCVEGAVIWFAEHSCHSNAGLPPHMSGVLFNVLDLHKANGKLIHNTLIVLNHYVNLGHAGIELSPHSTESKAADNGQNKTNNFKYDLENEDFVIILNAMKQHPENLVIQEAALKLLDSLLGAAESNVDVDVVRKYLATRQHVFDHLIKIGFITYLLELLQSHMYELAMLGTEYLWKYCLYAPIAKIVGESKALITVLYLMRSYPEDIKLFTGGPLLILALSSCETVRKKLLATSDVVPILLQGLKRFRNCPDTIWNICLGLNVVINLSEHFALHFLGIDDEPEYQTDGCDLLHALYRTYHDSTAIIEGLVRVINALMQYEDLLGNKNTHSLKSILRMIASTADEHPVLVNAAQGSLRKMEALAL
;
A
#
# COMPACT_ATOMS: atom_id res chain seq x y z
N MET A 1 35.81 -5.73 35.05
CA MET A 1 34.73 -5.55 34.06
C MET A 1 35.36 -5.62 32.68
N SER A 2 34.73 -6.26 31.69
CA SER A 2 35.34 -6.40 30.36
C SER A 2 35.41 -5.04 29.65
N SER A 3 36.48 -4.76 28.91
CA SER A 3 36.67 -3.51 28.15
C SER A 3 35.52 -3.20 27.18
N VAL A 4 34.85 -4.25 26.70
CA VAL A 4 33.70 -4.15 25.79
C VAL A 4 32.48 -3.49 26.47
N VAL A 5 32.23 -3.75 27.75
CA VAL A 5 31.10 -3.14 28.48
C VAL A 5 31.31 -1.63 28.67
N GLU A 6 32.55 -1.20 28.87
CA GLU A 6 32.88 0.23 28.96
C GLU A 6 32.72 0.92 27.60
N HIS A 7 33.15 0.27 26.51
CA HIS A 7 32.90 0.74 25.15
C HIS A 7 31.39 0.88 24.85
N VAL A 8 30.58 -0.12 25.19
CA VAL A 8 29.11 -0.07 25.01
C VAL A 8 28.49 1.14 25.71
N LYS A 9 28.88 1.39 26.97
CA LYS A 9 28.35 2.50 27.76
C LYS A 9 28.73 3.87 27.18
N ALA A 10 29.88 3.97 26.49
CA ALA A 10 30.30 5.20 25.83
C ALA A 10 29.50 5.49 24.54
N GLU A 11 29.09 4.45 23.82
CA GLU A 11 28.38 4.58 22.54
C GLU A 11 26.85 4.79 22.70
N LEU A 12 26.24 4.27 23.77
CA LEU A 12 24.80 4.36 24.00
C LEU A 12 24.41 5.63 24.78
N LYS A 13 23.79 6.61 24.10
CA LYS A 13 23.29 7.84 24.74
C LYS A 13 21.87 7.72 25.31
N ASP A 14 21.00 6.99 24.61
CA ASP A 14 19.56 6.89 24.91
C ASP A 14 19.17 5.57 25.60
N TYR A 15 20.16 4.77 26.02
CA TYR A 15 19.96 3.45 26.60
C TYR A 15 20.88 3.19 27.79
N GLU A 16 20.37 2.45 28.76
CA GLU A 16 21.15 1.89 29.88
C GLU A 16 21.36 0.39 29.68
N VAL A 17 22.58 -0.10 29.98
CA VAL A 17 22.88 -1.54 29.95
C VAL A 17 22.36 -2.19 31.21
N VAL A 18 21.48 -3.18 31.07
CA VAL A 18 20.82 -3.89 32.17
C VAL A 18 21.52 -5.20 32.48
N GLU A 19 21.81 -6.00 31.44
CA GLU A 19 22.30 -7.36 31.59
C GLU A 19 23.23 -7.74 30.43
N ASP A 20 24.34 -8.42 30.72
CA ASP A 20 25.16 -9.09 29.71
C ASP A 20 24.51 -10.45 29.42
N LEU A 21 23.95 -10.60 28.21
CA LEU A 21 23.30 -11.84 27.78
C LEU A 21 24.32 -12.87 27.28
N GLY A 22 25.61 -12.54 27.32
CA GLY A 22 26.72 -13.39 26.93
C GLY A 22 27.19 -13.15 25.49
N GLY A 23 28.42 -13.64 25.24
CA GLY A 23 29.06 -13.62 23.94
C GLY A 23 29.11 -15.00 23.28
N GLY A 24 28.74 -15.05 22.01
CA GLY A 24 29.01 -16.18 21.12
C GLY A 24 30.04 -15.82 20.05
N ARG A 25 30.49 -16.79 19.23
CA ARG A 25 31.41 -16.52 18.10
C ARG A 25 30.88 -15.55 17.03
N GLN A 26 29.60 -15.14 17.10
CA GLN A 26 29.01 -14.14 16.19
C GLN A 26 29.03 -12.72 16.77
N GLY A 27 29.34 -12.56 18.06
CA GLY A 27 29.23 -11.27 18.74
C GLY A 27 28.74 -11.38 20.17
N THR A 28 28.77 -10.25 20.88
CA THR A 28 28.31 -10.11 22.27
C THR A 28 26.95 -9.45 22.30
N SER A 29 26.04 -9.94 23.13
CA SER A 29 24.68 -9.40 23.24
C SER A 29 24.42 -8.82 24.63
N PHE A 30 23.77 -7.67 24.68
CA PHE A 30 23.40 -6.97 25.92
C PHE A 30 21.91 -6.70 25.92
N LYS A 31 21.26 -6.95 27.07
CA LYS A 31 19.94 -6.40 27.35
C LYS A 31 20.11 -4.95 27.76
N ILE A 32 19.44 -4.06 27.05
CA ILE A 32 19.49 -2.63 27.31
C ILE A 32 18.07 -2.10 27.53
N LYS A 33 17.93 -0.97 28.22
CA LYS A 33 16.65 -0.34 28.50
C LYS A 33 16.67 1.11 28.01
N SER A 34 15.62 1.53 27.32
CA SER A 34 15.52 2.89 26.79
C SER A 34 15.24 3.88 27.93
N THR A 35 16.07 4.91 28.05
CA THR A 35 15.92 5.95 29.10
C THR A 35 14.69 6.83 28.88
N ARG A 36 14.14 6.85 27.65
CA ARG A 36 12.94 7.63 27.29
C ARG A 36 11.62 6.88 27.47
N THR A 37 11.62 5.57 27.22
CA THR A 37 10.37 4.78 27.11
C THR A 37 10.25 3.65 28.13
N ASP A 38 11.31 3.39 28.89
CA ASP A 38 11.40 2.29 29.86
C ASP A 38 11.29 0.89 29.23
N ARG A 39 11.34 0.78 27.89
CA ARG A 39 11.25 -0.49 27.16
C ARG A 39 12.60 -1.19 27.04
N PHE A 40 12.58 -2.52 27.02
CA PHE A 40 13.76 -3.36 26.87
C PHE A 40 14.08 -3.68 25.39
N TYR A 41 15.37 -3.70 25.10
CA TYR A 41 15.95 -3.98 23.80
C TYR A 41 17.14 -4.94 23.95
N VAL A 42 17.58 -5.51 22.83
CA VAL A 42 18.83 -6.25 22.71
C VAL A 42 19.77 -5.47 21.80
N LEU A 43 20.96 -5.17 22.30
CA LEU A 43 22.11 -4.75 21.50
C LEU A 43 22.95 -5.97 21.17
N LYS A 44 23.14 -6.28 19.89
CA LYS A 44 24.10 -7.29 19.42
C LYS A 44 25.28 -6.60 18.76
N MET A 45 26.48 -6.86 19.26
CA MET A 45 27.74 -6.31 18.77
C MET A 45 28.59 -7.37 18.09
N ILE A 46 28.95 -7.13 16.84
CA ILE A 46 29.64 -8.06 15.95
C ILE A 46 31.00 -7.47 15.63
N GLU A 47 32.09 -8.15 16.02
CA GLU A 47 33.44 -7.68 15.73
C GLU A 47 33.80 -7.93 14.25
N CYS A 48 34.05 -6.86 13.50
CA CYS A 48 34.42 -6.91 12.10
C CYS A 48 35.94 -7.02 11.93
N ARG A 49 36.37 -7.60 10.79
CA ARG A 49 37.81 -7.73 10.45
C ARG A 49 38.51 -6.39 10.35
N ASP A 50 37.87 -5.45 9.68
CA ASP A 50 38.36 -4.10 9.39
C ASP A 50 37.18 -3.16 9.06
N ARG A 51 37.50 -1.89 8.81
CA ARG A 51 36.48 -0.85 8.55
C ARG A 51 35.75 -1.06 7.23
N TYR A 52 36.47 -1.56 6.22
CA TYR A 52 35.91 -1.82 4.90
C TYR A 52 34.83 -2.90 4.98
N THR A 53 35.17 -3.98 5.68
CA THR A 53 34.30 -5.12 5.96
C THR A 53 33.07 -4.73 6.78
N ALA A 54 33.24 -3.87 7.80
CA ALA A 54 32.12 -3.31 8.56
C ALA A 54 31.17 -2.47 7.68
N GLY A 55 31.73 -1.69 6.73
CA GLY A 55 30.96 -0.91 5.77
C GLY A 55 30.16 -1.77 4.78
N LEU A 56 30.74 -2.87 4.30
CA LEU A 56 30.02 -3.83 3.45
C LEU A 56 28.89 -4.53 4.22
N PHE A 57 29.15 -4.94 5.46
CA PHE A 57 28.12 -5.56 6.28
C PHE A 57 26.98 -4.59 6.61
N PHE A 58 27.28 -3.33 6.90
CA PHE A 58 26.27 -2.27 7.06
C PHE A 58 25.40 -2.14 5.81
N ARG A 59 26.00 -2.12 4.61
CA ARG A 59 25.26 -2.06 3.33
C ARG A 59 24.30 -3.24 3.17
N ASP A 60 24.73 -4.44 3.51
CA ASP A 60 23.88 -5.65 3.40
C ASP A 60 22.73 -5.63 4.42
N ILE A 61 22.98 -5.15 5.64
CA ILE A 61 21.95 -4.98 6.68
C ILE A 61 20.92 -3.94 6.28
N MET A 62 21.36 -2.83 5.68
CA MET A 62 20.43 -1.79 5.22
C MET A 62 19.46 -2.28 4.16
N ARG A 63 19.86 -3.25 3.32
CA ARG A 63 18.93 -3.94 2.40
C ARG A 63 17.90 -4.76 3.19
N PHE A 64 18.33 -5.46 4.24
CA PHE A 64 17.44 -6.24 5.10
C PHE A 64 16.51 -5.39 5.97
N CYS A 65 16.91 -4.18 6.40
CA CYS A 65 16.06 -3.28 7.22
C CYS A 65 14.74 -2.89 6.54
N ARG A 66 14.62 -3.08 5.22
CA ARG A 66 13.38 -2.87 4.45
C ARG A 66 12.40 -4.04 4.60
N PHE A 67 12.89 -5.23 4.94
CA PHE A 67 12.07 -6.41 5.20
C PHE A 67 11.32 -6.23 6.52
N LYS A 68 9.99 -6.38 6.47
CA LYS A 68 9.11 -6.28 7.64
C LYS A 68 8.28 -7.55 7.72
N HIS A 69 8.29 -8.18 8.90
CA HIS A 69 7.53 -9.38 9.16
C HIS A 69 7.13 -9.41 10.63
N ALA A 70 5.94 -9.95 10.96
CA ALA A 70 5.45 -9.96 12.34
C ALA A 70 6.31 -10.82 13.27
N TYR A 71 6.76 -11.97 12.78
CA TYR A 71 7.62 -12.90 13.52
C TYR A 71 9.12 -12.55 13.46
N VAL A 72 9.50 -11.38 12.96
CA VAL A 72 10.90 -10.93 12.92
C VAL A 72 10.99 -9.55 13.57
N PRO A 73 11.68 -9.40 14.73
CA PRO A 73 11.80 -8.10 15.37
C PRO A 73 12.51 -7.09 14.47
N ARG A 74 11.88 -5.93 14.28
CA ARG A 74 12.45 -4.85 13.47
C ARG A 74 13.75 -4.34 14.10
N ILE A 75 14.77 -4.18 13.26
CA ILE A 75 15.99 -3.46 13.62
C ILE A 75 15.61 -2.00 13.90
N SER A 76 15.80 -1.58 15.14
CA SER A 76 15.51 -0.22 15.60
C SER A 76 16.65 0.73 15.27
N GLU A 77 17.90 0.26 15.42
CA GLU A 77 19.12 1.02 15.13
C GLU A 77 20.22 0.06 14.66
N ALA A 78 21.08 0.52 13.75
CA ALA A 78 22.30 -0.18 13.36
C ALA A 78 23.44 0.83 13.16
N PHE A 79 24.64 0.55 13.67
CA PHE A 79 25.77 1.47 13.61
C PHE A 79 27.12 0.75 13.67
N VAL A 80 28.18 1.43 13.27
CA VAL A 80 29.57 0.95 13.39
C VAL A 80 30.29 1.79 14.43
N SER A 81 31.00 1.16 15.35
CA SER A 81 31.83 1.82 16.36
C SER A 81 33.27 1.26 16.35
N LEU A 82 34.21 2.07 16.84
CA LEU A 82 35.62 1.70 17.01
C LEU A 82 35.96 1.77 18.49
N ASP A 83 36.36 0.64 19.07
CA ASP A 83 36.91 0.63 20.41
C ASP A 83 38.31 1.26 20.38
N SER A 84 38.43 2.44 20.97
CA SER A 84 39.70 3.19 21.01
C SER A 84 40.82 2.48 21.78
N THR A 85 40.47 1.57 22.69
CA THR A 85 41.43 0.82 23.52
C THR A 85 41.94 -0.41 22.78
N THR A 86 41.03 -1.21 22.22
CA THR A 86 41.40 -2.48 21.55
C THR A 86 41.63 -2.32 20.05
N GLN A 87 41.28 -1.17 19.47
CA GLN A 87 41.20 -0.91 18.04
C GLN A 87 40.24 -1.86 17.29
N ALA A 88 39.40 -2.59 18.02
CA ALA A 88 38.38 -3.45 17.44
C ALA A 88 37.25 -2.63 16.82
N ILE A 89 36.74 -3.09 15.68
CA ILE A 89 35.65 -2.44 14.97
C ILE A 89 34.40 -3.28 15.17
N TYR A 90 33.34 -2.68 15.68
CA TYR A 90 32.09 -3.36 15.96
C TYR A 90 30.99 -2.86 15.05
N PHE A 91 30.28 -3.78 14.39
CA PHE A 91 28.96 -3.54 13.83
C PHE A 91 27.91 -3.89 14.88
N SER A 92 27.04 -2.95 15.21
CA SER A 92 26.09 -3.03 16.30
C SER A 92 24.66 -2.93 15.79
N VAL A 93 23.78 -3.79 16.28
CA VAL A 93 22.34 -3.82 15.94
C VAL A 93 21.52 -3.77 17.23
N ILE A 94 20.54 -2.88 17.27
CA ILE A 94 19.55 -2.78 18.35
C ILE A 94 18.19 -3.23 17.83
N ARG A 95 17.54 -4.14 18.55
CA ARG A 95 16.17 -4.62 18.28
C ARG A 95 15.36 -4.73 19.57
N PRO A 96 14.02 -4.76 19.52
CA PRO A 96 13.20 -5.05 20.69
C PRO A 96 13.61 -6.37 21.38
N PHE A 97 13.55 -6.39 22.71
CA PHE A 97 13.74 -7.59 23.50
C PHE A 97 12.53 -8.51 23.33
N ILE A 98 12.77 -9.79 23.01
CA ILE A 98 11.72 -10.81 22.96
C ILE A 98 11.65 -11.43 24.34
N ASP A 99 10.53 -11.25 25.03
CA ASP A 99 10.29 -11.84 26.35
C ASP A 99 9.81 -13.30 26.23
N ALA A 100 10.69 -14.14 25.68
CA ALA A 100 10.48 -15.57 25.51
C ALA A 100 11.84 -16.30 25.58
N PRO A 101 11.89 -17.58 25.99
CA PRO A 101 13.11 -18.36 25.91
C PRO A 101 13.50 -18.65 24.45
N SER A 102 14.80 -18.87 24.20
CA SER A 102 15.23 -19.49 22.93
C SER A 102 14.65 -20.90 22.80
N LEU A 103 14.46 -21.39 21.58
CA LEU A 103 13.96 -22.72 21.33
C LEU A 103 14.91 -23.79 21.90
N THR A 104 16.22 -23.53 21.91
CA THR A 104 17.19 -24.39 22.60
C THR A 104 16.86 -24.53 24.09
N THR A 105 16.72 -23.40 24.79
CA THR A 105 16.36 -23.38 26.22
C THR A 105 14.98 -23.96 26.48
N TYR A 106 14.06 -23.83 25.51
CA TYR A 106 12.74 -24.44 25.59
C TYR A 106 12.81 -25.96 25.49
N LEU A 107 13.53 -26.50 24.50
CA LEU A 107 13.73 -27.94 24.29
C LEU A 107 14.39 -28.62 25.50
N GLU A 108 15.35 -27.94 26.15
CA GLU A 108 16.03 -28.44 27.35
C GLU A 108 15.07 -28.84 28.48
N LYS A 109 13.91 -28.20 28.59
CA LYS A 109 12.88 -28.53 29.60
C LYS A 109 12.14 -29.84 29.31
N TYR A 110 12.17 -30.28 28.06
CA TYR A 110 11.40 -31.41 27.55
C TYR A 110 12.25 -32.66 27.25
N PHE A 111 13.59 -32.54 27.29
CA PHE A 111 14.48 -33.71 27.17
C PHE A 111 14.15 -34.77 28.23
N MET A 112 13.98 -36.02 27.78
CA MET A 112 13.61 -37.17 28.62
C MET A 112 12.39 -36.92 29.52
N ASN A 113 11.44 -36.09 29.07
CA ASN A 113 10.28 -35.64 29.85
C ASN A 113 8.97 -35.86 29.06
N LYS A 114 7.95 -35.02 29.27
CA LYS A 114 6.69 -35.07 28.52
C LYS A 114 6.85 -34.61 27.07
N CYS A 115 5.89 -34.97 26.22
CA CYS A 115 5.79 -34.41 24.86
C CYS A 115 5.54 -32.89 24.90
N ILE A 116 6.02 -32.17 23.89
CA ILE A 116 5.51 -30.83 23.59
C ILE A 116 4.10 -30.97 23.02
N GLU A 117 3.18 -30.09 23.42
CA GLU A 117 1.82 -30.10 22.90
C GLU A 117 1.81 -29.84 21.38
N ARG A 118 1.08 -30.67 20.62
CA ARG A 118 0.98 -30.59 19.15
C ARG A 118 0.64 -29.19 18.65
N ARG A 119 -0.28 -28.49 19.33
CA ARG A 119 -0.69 -27.13 19.01
C ARG A 119 0.49 -26.15 18.99
N ILE A 120 1.43 -26.28 19.93
CA ILE A 120 2.63 -25.43 19.99
C ILE A 120 3.55 -25.74 18.81
N ILE A 121 3.72 -27.03 18.46
CA ILE A 121 4.54 -27.45 17.32
C ILE A 121 3.97 -26.91 16.00
N PHE A 122 2.67 -27.07 15.76
CA PHE A 122 2.02 -26.59 14.54
C PHE A 122 2.05 -25.06 14.44
N ARG A 123 1.84 -24.34 15.54
CA ARG A 123 1.99 -22.88 15.57
C ARG A 123 3.41 -22.42 15.27
N THR A 124 4.39 -23.09 15.86
CA THR A 124 5.82 -22.81 15.60
C THR A 124 6.13 -23.02 14.13
N PHE A 125 5.68 -24.15 13.56
CA PHE A 125 5.84 -24.42 12.14
C PHE A 125 5.20 -23.34 11.27
N GLY A 126 3.94 -22.97 11.53
CA GLY A 126 3.23 -21.94 10.77
C GLY A 126 3.91 -20.58 10.83
N CYS A 127 4.32 -20.11 12.02
CA CYS A 127 5.04 -18.84 12.18
C CYS A 127 6.36 -18.82 11.38
N LEU A 128 7.14 -19.90 11.46
CA LEU A 128 8.42 -20.00 10.76
C LEU A 128 8.24 -20.16 9.25
N LEU A 129 7.22 -20.92 8.81
CA LEU A 129 6.93 -21.11 7.39
C LEU A 129 6.43 -19.82 6.73
N ASP A 130 5.52 -19.09 7.37
CA ASP A 130 5.03 -17.78 6.91
C ASP A 130 6.20 -16.80 6.72
N PHE A 131 7.10 -16.73 7.72
CA PHE A 131 8.33 -15.97 7.63
C PHE A 131 9.19 -16.37 6.42
N LEU A 132 9.40 -17.67 6.17
CA LEU A 132 10.22 -18.13 5.04
C LEU A 132 9.58 -17.82 3.68
N ILE A 133 8.25 -17.91 3.57
CA ILE A 133 7.49 -17.52 2.36
C ILE A 133 7.76 -16.05 2.04
N GLN A 134 7.59 -15.17 3.04
CA GLN A 134 7.79 -13.74 2.86
C GLN A 134 9.25 -13.38 2.60
N LEU A 135 10.19 -14.04 3.29
CA LEU A 135 11.62 -13.85 3.08
C LEU A 135 12.03 -14.16 1.64
N LYS A 136 11.55 -15.28 1.09
CA LYS A 136 11.79 -15.68 -0.30
C LYS A 136 11.18 -14.67 -1.28
N SER A 137 9.94 -14.22 -1.06
CA SER A 137 9.29 -13.23 -1.93
C SER A 137 10.06 -11.91 -2.00
N SER A 138 10.78 -11.58 -0.92
CA SER A 138 11.65 -10.40 -0.81
C SER A 138 13.06 -10.61 -1.37
N GLY A 139 13.33 -11.77 -1.99
CA GLY A 139 14.62 -12.10 -2.61
C GLY A 139 15.73 -12.48 -1.62
N PHE A 140 15.38 -12.79 -0.37
CA PHE A 140 16.31 -13.22 0.67
C PHE A 140 16.20 -14.73 0.95
N SER A 141 17.21 -15.27 1.62
CA SER A 141 17.14 -16.60 2.24
C SER A 141 17.84 -16.55 3.59
N HIS A 142 17.38 -17.34 4.57
CA HIS A 142 17.89 -17.19 5.93
C HIS A 142 19.28 -17.82 6.08
N MET A 143 19.48 -19.04 5.55
CA MET A 143 20.77 -19.73 5.47
C MET A 143 21.44 -20.11 6.81
N ASN A 144 20.76 -19.88 7.93
CA ASN A 144 21.26 -20.19 9.28
C ASN A 144 20.09 -20.34 10.27
N LEU A 145 19.01 -21.00 9.84
CA LEU A 145 17.86 -21.27 10.69
C LEU A 145 18.19 -22.41 11.67
N HIS A 146 18.15 -22.13 12.97
CA HIS A 146 18.45 -23.10 14.02
C HIS A 146 17.81 -22.68 15.36
N PRO A 147 17.67 -23.59 16.35
CA PRO A 147 16.96 -23.29 17.60
C PRO A 147 17.46 -22.08 18.40
N ASN A 148 18.76 -21.76 18.39
CA ASN A 148 19.25 -20.57 19.11
C ASN A 148 18.75 -19.23 18.53
N ASN A 149 18.31 -19.20 17.26
CA ASN A 149 17.81 -17.99 16.61
C ASN A 149 16.29 -17.85 16.69
N ILE A 150 15.61 -18.85 17.26
CA ILE A 150 14.16 -18.91 17.38
C ILE A 150 13.80 -18.71 18.85
N PHE A 151 12.87 -17.80 19.12
CA PHE A 151 12.35 -17.52 20.44
C PHE A 151 10.87 -17.88 20.46
N ILE A 152 10.44 -18.71 21.41
CA ILE A 152 9.13 -19.37 21.38
C ILE A 152 8.37 -19.18 22.69
N ASN A 153 7.07 -18.92 22.58
CA ASN A 153 6.10 -19.03 23.67
C ASN A 153 4.94 -19.97 23.27
N GLU A 154 3.90 -20.13 24.09
CA GLU A 154 2.78 -21.06 23.81
C GLU A 154 1.92 -20.68 22.57
N SER A 155 2.08 -19.45 22.07
CA SER A 155 1.26 -18.89 20.99
C SER A 155 2.05 -18.56 19.72
N GLU A 156 3.29 -18.10 19.84
CA GLU A 156 4.05 -17.49 18.75
C GLU A 156 5.51 -17.95 18.76
N ALA A 157 6.14 -17.94 17.58
CA ALA A 157 7.57 -18.16 17.41
C ALA A 157 8.19 -17.00 16.61
N TYR A 158 9.27 -16.43 17.14
CA TYR A 158 9.98 -15.29 16.58
C TYR A 158 11.36 -15.69 16.09
N THR A 159 11.73 -15.28 14.89
CA THR A 159 13.06 -15.54 14.30
C THR A 159 13.93 -14.29 14.41
N THR A 160 15.21 -14.49 14.74
CA THR A 160 16.22 -13.43 14.85
C THR A 160 17.46 -13.79 14.04
N ASP A 161 18.36 -12.83 13.86
CA ASP A 161 19.62 -13.05 13.14
C ASP A 161 19.43 -13.55 11.69
N CYS A 162 18.33 -13.14 11.06
CA CYS A 162 17.98 -13.46 9.67
C CYS A 162 18.85 -12.70 8.64
N TRP A 163 19.85 -11.96 9.09
CA TRP A 163 20.60 -11.01 8.29
C TRP A 163 21.99 -11.53 7.91
N SER A 164 22.24 -11.57 6.61
CA SER A 164 23.50 -11.93 5.94
C SER A 164 23.92 -13.41 6.02
N SER A 165 23.65 -14.12 4.93
CA SER A 165 24.23 -15.44 4.62
C SER A 165 25.76 -15.49 4.60
N ASN A 166 26.39 -14.32 4.49
CA ASN A 166 27.84 -14.16 4.40
C ASN A 166 28.47 -13.59 5.67
N LEU A 167 27.78 -13.64 6.83
CA LEU A 167 28.29 -13.10 8.10
C LEU A 167 29.75 -13.51 8.39
N ALA A 168 30.12 -14.76 8.08
CA ALA A 168 31.46 -15.30 8.27
C ALA A 168 32.56 -14.60 7.42
N ASN A 169 32.19 -13.92 6.33
CA ASN A 169 33.11 -13.10 5.56
C ASN A 169 33.40 -11.76 6.25
N TYR A 170 32.50 -11.30 7.12
CA TYR A 170 32.62 -9.99 7.75
C TYR A 170 33.26 -10.01 9.15
N VAL A 171 33.13 -11.13 9.85
CA VAL A 171 33.51 -11.26 11.27
C VAL A 171 35.00 -11.59 11.45
N ARG A 172 35.62 -11.00 12.48
CA ARG A 172 36.99 -11.32 12.93
C ARG A 172 37.00 -12.66 13.67
N GLY A 173 37.94 -13.56 13.34
CA GLY A 173 38.19 -14.77 14.15
C GLY A 173 37.69 -16.12 13.63
N THR A 174 37.09 -16.21 12.43
CA THR A 174 36.80 -17.52 11.80
C THR A 174 38.05 -18.17 11.15
N ASP A 175 39.07 -17.38 10.82
CA ASP A 175 40.23 -17.85 10.04
C ASP A 175 41.37 -18.38 10.92
N PHE A 176 41.41 -18.04 12.22
CA PHE A 176 42.54 -18.40 13.09
C PHE A 176 42.54 -19.87 13.49
N PHE A 177 41.38 -20.52 13.62
CA PHE A 177 41.30 -21.93 13.99
C PHE A 177 41.46 -22.90 12.80
N GLN A 178 41.12 -22.47 11.58
CA GLN A 178 41.29 -23.31 10.39
C GLN A 178 42.75 -23.34 9.94
N LEU A 179 43.48 -22.23 10.11
CA LEU A 179 44.91 -22.16 9.80
C LEU A 179 45.77 -22.95 10.79
N VAL A 180 45.42 -22.96 12.08
CA VAL A 180 46.17 -23.71 13.12
C VAL A 180 46.02 -25.24 12.93
N CYS A 181 44.89 -25.73 12.43
CA CYS A 181 44.73 -27.16 12.09
C CYS A 181 45.43 -27.57 10.78
N GLN A 182 45.79 -26.63 9.91
CA GLN A 182 46.57 -26.91 8.69
C GLN A 182 48.09 -26.71 8.88
N ILE A 183 48.51 -25.86 9.83
CA ILE A 183 49.93 -25.58 10.09
C ILE A 183 50.63 -26.70 10.90
N GLN A 184 49.92 -27.65 11.49
CA GLN A 184 50.55 -28.83 12.10
C GLN A 184 50.99 -29.91 11.08
N ALA A 185 50.83 -29.70 9.77
CA ALA A 185 51.20 -30.70 8.76
C ALA A 185 52.36 -30.29 7.83
N GLU A 186 52.78 -29.03 7.77
CA GLU A 186 53.87 -28.64 6.85
C GLU A 186 54.78 -27.60 7.49
N ASP A 187 55.94 -28.09 7.92
CA ASP A 187 57.03 -27.30 8.48
C ASP A 187 57.93 -26.77 7.35
N ASN A 188 58.35 -25.52 7.53
CA ASN A 188 59.46 -24.81 6.88
C ASN A 188 59.35 -24.40 5.39
N SER A 189 58.96 -23.15 5.14
CA SER A 189 59.90 -22.02 4.88
C SER A 189 59.26 -20.84 4.15
N HIS A 190 59.57 -19.62 4.64
CA HIS A 190 59.49 -18.30 4.01
C HIS A 190 58.18 -17.83 3.34
N LEU A 191 57.52 -16.83 3.95
CA LEU A 191 57.12 -15.58 3.29
C LEU A 191 56.61 -14.56 4.33
N GLY A 192 57.37 -13.47 4.50
CA GLY A 192 56.95 -12.29 5.25
C GLY A 192 56.33 -11.25 4.32
N CYS A 193 55.25 -10.60 4.76
CA CYS A 193 54.69 -9.42 4.10
C CYS A 193 54.62 -8.26 5.10
N ASN A 194 55.51 -7.28 4.90
CA ASN A 194 55.46 -5.94 5.48
C ASN A 194 54.53 -5.05 4.63
N GLY A 195 53.67 -4.25 5.27
CA GLY A 195 52.89 -3.19 4.63
C GLY A 195 52.79 -1.96 5.54
N CYS A 196 53.47 -0.88 5.14
CA CYS A 196 53.78 0.33 5.91
C CYS A 196 52.62 1.34 6.11
N ILE A 197 52.76 2.13 7.17
CA ILE A 197 52.01 3.33 7.58
C ILE A 197 52.53 4.57 6.84
N VAL A 198 51.66 5.50 6.40
CA VAL A 198 52.02 6.89 6.03
C VAL A 198 50.94 7.90 6.50
N ILE A 199 51.38 9.00 7.14
CA ILE A 199 50.61 10.14 7.68
C ILE A 199 50.98 11.42 6.91
N PHE A 200 50.06 12.36 6.64
CA PHE A 200 50.40 13.78 6.35
C PHE A 200 49.41 14.83 6.89
N ARG A 201 49.99 15.95 7.38
CA ARG A 201 49.40 17.19 7.97
C ARG A 201 49.18 18.31 6.92
N HIS A 202 48.34 19.28 7.27
CA HIS A 202 47.79 20.37 6.43
C HIS A 202 48.58 21.71 6.51
N GLY A 203 48.52 22.54 5.46
CA GLY A 203 49.02 23.92 5.40
C GLY A 203 48.20 24.75 4.39
N ALA A 204 47.97 26.04 4.70
CA ALA A 204 46.88 26.89 4.18
C ALA A 204 47.19 27.72 2.90
N GLN A 205 46.15 28.02 2.10
CA GLN A 205 45.63 29.37 1.71
C GLN A 205 44.92 29.40 0.33
N VAL A 206 43.63 29.80 0.38
CA VAL A 206 42.82 30.67 -0.51
C VAL A 206 42.56 30.33 -2.01
N GLN A 207 41.25 30.42 -2.33
CA GLN A 207 40.54 30.75 -3.59
C GLN A 207 40.14 29.65 -4.61
N THR A 208 38.80 29.54 -4.75
CA THR A 208 37.97 29.15 -5.91
C THR A 208 38.36 27.90 -6.72
N GLY A 209 37.51 26.87 -6.66
CA GLY A 209 37.54 25.77 -7.63
C GLY A 209 37.04 24.44 -7.06
N VAL A 210 36.32 23.70 -7.89
CA VAL A 210 35.55 22.49 -7.58
C VAL A 210 36.42 21.22 -7.41
N VAL A 211 35.98 20.33 -6.51
CA VAL A 211 36.30 18.87 -6.30
C VAL A 211 37.61 18.49 -5.62
N TYR A 212 37.50 17.84 -4.44
CA TYR A 212 37.81 16.43 -4.17
C TYR A 212 37.35 16.07 -2.73
N THR A 213 36.35 15.19 -2.59
CA THR A 213 35.99 14.57 -1.31
C THR A 213 37.08 13.60 -0.87
N LYS A 214 38.04 14.12 -0.10
CA LYS A 214 38.87 13.35 0.82
C LYS A 214 37.99 12.84 1.96
N LEU A 215 37.55 11.59 1.90
CA LEU A 215 37.06 10.85 3.07
C LEU A 215 38.26 10.36 3.89
N ILE A 216 38.97 11.30 4.51
CA ILE A 216 39.93 11.03 5.59
C ILE A 216 39.71 12.14 6.63
N ASN A 217 39.35 11.73 7.86
CA ASN A 217 39.03 12.53 9.05
C ASN A 217 37.60 13.08 9.16
N VAL A 218 36.69 12.20 9.60
CA VAL A 218 35.53 12.59 10.41
C VAL A 218 35.46 11.63 11.61
N PRO A 219 35.32 12.10 12.87
CA PRO A 219 34.99 11.22 13.99
C PRO A 219 33.55 10.72 13.79
N ILE A 220 33.38 9.45 13.46
CA ILE A 220 32.06 8.86 13.23
C ILE A 220 31.46 8.47 14.58
N CYS A 221 30.80 9.42 15.23
CA CYS A 221 29.61 9.14 16.03
C CYS A 221 28.41 9.57 15.17
N CYS A 222 28.03 8.78 14.17
CA CYS A 222 26.81 9.03 13.40
C CYS A 222 25.68 8.13 13.91
N LEU A 223 24.94 8.63 14.89
CA LEU A 223 23.59 8.16 15.21
C LEU A 223 22.67 8.64 14.08
N PHE A 224 22.29 7.74 13.16
CA PHE A 224 21.22 8.02 12.20
C PHE A 224 19.91 7.48 12.77
N LYS A 225 19.01 8.38 13.17
CA LYS A 225 17.59 8.05 13.38
C LYS A 225 16.97 7.77 12.02
N PHE A 226 16.20 6.68 11.93
CA PHE A 226 15.46 6.29 10.73
C PHE A 226 14.50 7.42 10.29
N ASP A 227 14.71 7.96 9.10
CA ASP A 227 13.78 8.85 8.39
C ASP A 227 13.55 8.28 6.97
N PRO A 228 12.30 8.03 6.51
CA PRO A 228 12.04 7.24 5.30
C PRO A 228 12.30 7.93 3.94
N GLU A 229 12.65 9.22 3.89
CA GLU A 229 12.55 10.03 2.65
C GLU A 229 13.82 10.17 1.76
N PHE A 230 14.85 9.33 1.92
CA PHE A 230 16.12 9.53 1.20
C PHE A 230 16.27 8.77 -0.14
N ASP A 231 15.25 8.78 -1.01
CA ASP A 231 15.34 8.23 -2.39
C ASP A 231 15.45 9.32 -3.49
N HIS A 232 15.60 10.60 -3.14
CA HIS A 232 15.54 11.72 -4.12
C HIS A 232 16.88 12.44 -4.40
N ILE A 233 18.01 11.94 -3.91
CA ILE A 233 19.34 12.52 -4.21
C ILE A 233 20.05 11.69 -5.29
N TYR A 234 19.38 11.48 -6.42
CA TYR A 234 20.02 10.96 -7.63
C TYR A 234 19.93 12.02 -8.72
N ASP A 235 20.97 12.84 -8.84
CA ASP A 235 21.15 13.78 -9.94
C ASP A 235 21.84 13.06 -11.12
N PRO A 236 21.13 12.78 -12.23
CA PRO A 236 21.70 12.08 -13.38
C PRO A 236 22.74 12.89 -14.14
N SER A 237 22.82 14.21 -13.92
CA SER A 237 23.75 15.10 -14.64
C SER A 237 25.21 14.98 -14.19
N LEU A 238 25.46 14.33 -13.04
CA LEU A 238 26.80 14.06 -12.52
C LEU A 238 27.51 12.87 -13.21
N VAL A 239 26.84 12.16 -14.14
CA VAL A 239 27.37 11.01 -14.88
C VAL A 239 28.07 11.42 -16.18
N THR A 240 28.99 12.38 -16.10
CA THR A 240 29.91 12.70 -17.21
C THR A 240 31.35 12.68 -16.73
N ARG A 241 31.76 11.61 -16.06
CA ARG A 241 33.18 11.34 -15.83
C ARG A 241 33.47 9.87 -16.08
N VAL A 242 34.58 9.66 -16.77
CA VAL A 242 35.18 8.37 -17.15
C VAL A 242 35.01 7.37 -15.99
N PRO A 243 34.61 6.11 -16.26
CA PRO A 243 34.45 5.12 -15.21
C PRO A 243 35.79 4.99 -14.47
N ILE A 244 35.83 5.44 -13.22
CA ILE A 244 36.85 4.96 -12.30
C ILE A 244 36.42 3.51 -12.07
N GLU A 245 37.20 2.56 -12.57
CA GLU A 245 37.02 1.15 -12.24
C GLU A 245 36.92 1.07 -10.71
N CYS A 246 35.72 0.77 -10.21
CA CYS A 246 35.60 0.25 -8.85
C CYS A 246 36.61 -0.90 -8.76
N PRO A 247 37.46 -0.96 -7.73
CA PRO A 247 38.23 -2.17 -7.50
C PRO A 247 37.22 -3.34 -7.53
N PRO A 248 37.52 -4.42 -8.26
CA PRO A 248 36.57 -5.52 -8.43
C PRO A 248 36.03 -5.90 -7.06
N GLU A 249 34.70 -6.08 -6.95
CA GLU A 249 34.11 -6.59 -5.71
C GLU A 249 34.93 -7.82 -5.31
N PRO A 250 35.45 -7.88 -4.07
CA PRO A 250 36.25 -9.02 -3.66
C PRO A 250 35.40 -10.27 -3.87
N GLU A 251 35.95 -11.26 -4.59
CA GLU A 251 35.30 -12.56 -4.73
C GLU A 251 35.21 -13.19 -3.33
N PHE A 252 34.06 -12.98 -2.69
CA PHE A 252 33.76 -13.58 -1.41
C PHE A 252 33.70 -15.09 -1.61
N ARG A 253 34.65 -15.81 -1.02
CA ARG A 253 34.55 -17.27 -0.94
C ARG A 253 33.28 -17.61 -0.18
N ARG A 254 32.46 -18.51 -0.75
CA ARG A 254 31.32 -19.09 -0.02
C ARG A 254 31.86 -19.78 1.22
N ARG A 255 31.30 -19.47 2.38
CA ARG A 255 31.65 -20.08 3.67
C ARG A 255 30.47 -20.91 4.14
N LYS A 256 30.75 -22.02 4.83
CA LYS A 256 29.69 -22.82 5.45
C LYS A 256 29.06 -22.06 6.62
N PRO A 257 27.75 -22.21 6.86
CA PRO A 257 27.09 -21.72 8.06
C PRO A 257 27.74 -22.28 9.33
N ARG A 258 27.44 -21.67 10.48
CA ARG A 258 28.12 -22.02 11.75
C ARG A 258 27.66 -23.35 12.32
N LEU A 259 26.36 -23.62 12.28
CA LEU A 259 25.75 -24.84 12.80
C LEU A 259 25.34 -25.72 11.62
N THR A 260 26.34 -26.22 10.90
CA THR A 260 26.14 -27.00 9.67
C THR A 260 25.35 -28.28 9.92
N GLU A 261 25.31 -28.78 11.16
CA GLU A 261 24.50 -29.92 11.58
C GLU A 261 23.00 -29.71 11.39
N TRP A 262 22.51 -28.46 11.43
CA TRP A 262 21.12 -28.12 11.13
C TRP A 262 20.85 -27.90 9.64
N CYS A 263 21.91 -27.67 8.86
CA CYS A 263 21.81 -27.36 7.45
C CYS A 263 21.57 -28.60 6.58
N ALA A 264 20.96 -28.38 5.42
CA ALA A 264 20.73 -29.41 4.42
C ALA A 264 22.04 -30.03 3.87
N PRO A 265 22.02 -31.26 3.34
CA PRO A 265 23.22 -31.95 2.85
C PRO A 265 23.98 -31.18 1.77
N GLU A 266 23.28 -30.47 0.88
CA GLU A 266 23.89 -29.71 -0.21
C GLU A 266 24.74 -28.51 0.28
N VAL A 267 24.48 -28.03 1.50
CA VAL A 267 25.22 -26.91 2.12
C VAL A 267 26.68 -27.30 2.36
N ASP A 268 26.96 -28.59 2.54
CA ASP A 268 28.33 -29.09 2.66
C ASP A 268 29.15 -28.88 1.38
N ASN A 269 28.48 -28.73 0.23
CA ASN A 269 29.07 -28.43 -1.07
C ASN A 269 28.94 -26.95 -1.45
N PHE A 270 28.63 -26.05 -0.50
CA PHE A 270 28.41 -24.62 -0.74
C PHE A 270 27.28 -24.32 -1.75
N GLN A 271 26.34 -25.27 -1.88
CA GLN A 271 25.11 -25.13 -2.65
C GLN A 271 24.00 -24.89 -1.65
N TYR A 272 23.43 -23.70 -1.67
CA TYR A 272 22.36 -23.31 -0.78
C TYR A 272 21.25 -22.66 -1.59
N ASN A 273 20.00 -23.01 -1.33
CA ASN A 273 18.83 -22.39 -1.92
C ASN A 273 17.70 -22.26 -0.89
N ASP A 274 16.56 -21.72 -1.31
CA ASP A 274 15.35 -21.59 -0.48
C ASP A 274 14.86 -22.93 0.10
N ARG A 275 15.12 -24.06 -0.59
CA ARG A 275 14.77 -25.39 -0.09
C ARG A 275 15.71 -25.89 1.00
N SER A 276 16.89 -25.28 1.16
CA SER A 276 17.79 -25.56 2.28
C SER A 276 17.26 -24.99 3.61
N ASP A 277 16.49 -23.88 3.57
CA ASP A 277 15.76 -23.37 4.75
C ASP A 277 14.64 -24.35 5.18
N LEU A 278 13.91 -24.92 4.20
CA LEU A 278 12.87 -25.92 4.47
C LEU A 278 13.41 -27.17 5.17
N TRP A 279 14.58 -27.64 4.76
CA TRP A 279 15.27 -28.73 5.45
C TRP A 279 15.52 -28.38 6.92
N SER A 280 16.09 -27.20 7.17
CA SER A 280 16.46 -26.75 8.52
C SER A 280 15.22 -26.65 9.42
N LEU A 281 14.12 -26.11 8.87
CA LEU A 281 12.81 -26.06 9.54
C LEU A 281 12.30 -27.47 9.87
N ALA A 282 12.39 -28.41 8.93
CA ALA A 282 11.93 -29.78 9.16
C ALA A 282 12.76 -30.53 10.21
N CYS A 283 14.08 -30.31 10.26
CA CYS A 283 14.92 -30.81 11.35
C CYS A 283 14.43 -30.29 12.71
N ILE A 284 14.15 -28.98 12.82
CA ILE A 284 13.62 -28.38 14.05
C ILE A 284 12.30 -29.03 14.46
N MET A 285 11.36 -29.21 13.51
CA MET A 285 10.07 -29.83 13.80
C MET A 285 10.21 -31.29 14.24
N GLN A 286 11.09 -32.07 13.59
CA GLN A 286 11.36 -33.45 13.97
C GLN A 286 11.96 -33.56 15.38
N ILE A 287 12.87 -32.65 15.75
CA ILE A 287 13.39 -32.60 17.12
C ILE A 287 12.27 -32.25 18.10
N MET A 288 11.44 -31.25 17.81
CA MET A 288 10.33 -30.86 18.70
C MET A 288 9.32 -32.00 18.93
N LEU A 289 9.04 -32.81 17.90
CA LEU A 289 8.14 -33.97 18.01
C LEU A 289 8.73 -35.09 18.89
N ASN A 290 10.06 -35.24 18.91
CA ASN A 290 10.75 -36.37 19.53
C ASN A 290 11.58 -36.00 20.78
N VAL A 291 11.55 -34.74 21.20
CA VAL A 291 12.38 -34.23 22.31
C VAL A 291 12.25 -35.06 23.60
N LYS A 292 11.07 -35.66 23.83
CA LYS A 292 10.79 -36.51 24.99
C LYS A 292 11.68 -37.76 25.08
N ASP A 293 12.17 -38.23 23.93
CA ASP A 293 12.96 -39.45 23.78
C ASP A 293 14.45 -39.12 23.52
N LEU A 294 14.83 -37.84 23.61
CA LEU A 294 16.18 -37.34 23.37
C LEU A 294 16.77 -36.73 24.65
N THR A 295 18.08 -36.84 24.79
CA THR A 295 18.89 -36.03 25.70
C THR A 295 19.59 -34.90 24.93
N ALA A 296 20.19 -33.96 25.67
CA ALA A 296 21.04 -32.93 25.06
C ALA A 296 22.23 -33.54 24.28
N ASP A 297 22.78 -34.66 24.75
CA ASP A 297 23.91 -35.34 24.12
C ASP A 297 23.50 -36.09 22.83
N ASP A 298 22.23 -36.51 22.73
CA ASP A 298 21.69 -37.22 21.56
C ASP A 298 21.45 -36.30 20.35
N MET A 299 21.46 -34.98 20.54
CA MET A 299 21.14 -34.00 19.49
C MET A 299 22.01 -34.14 18.24
N ASN A 300 23.31 -34.37 18.42
CA ASN A 300 24.23 -34.57 17.29
C ASN A 300 23.93 -35.87 16.54
N TRP A 301 23.66 -36.95 17.26
CA TRP A 301 23.27 -38.22 16.66
C TRP A 301 21.96 -38.05 15.88
N ALA A 302 20.96 -37.42 16.48
CA ALA A 302 19.65 -37.19 15.88
C ALA A 302 19.73 -36.41 14.57
N LEU A 303 20.49 -35.30 14.54
CA LEU A 303 20.69 -34.51 13.34
C LEU A 303 21.44 -35.28 12.25
N GLN A 304 22.44 -36.09 12.62
CA GLN A 304 23.14 -36.96 11.67
C GLN A 304 22.24 -38.08 11.10
N THR A 305 21.34 -38.64 11.91
CA THR A 305 20.33 -39.59 11.46
C THR A 305 19.34 -38.92 10.50
N LEU A 306 18.88 -37.71 10.81
CA LEU A 306 18.00 -36.94 9.91
C LEU A 306 18.68 -36.63 8.57
N LYS A 307 19.99 -36.37 8.55
CA LYS A 307 20.76 -36.17 7.31
C LYS A 307 20.93 -37.43 6.46
N SER A 308 21.18 -38.56 7.10
CA SER A 308 21.52 -39.81 6.41
C SER A 308 20.29 -40.67 6.06
N ASN A 309 19.30 -40.72 6.96
CA ASN A 309 18.09 -41.51 6.79
C ASN A 309 16.88 -40.86 7.51
N PRO A 310 16.34 -39.73 7.00
CA PRO A 310 15.27 -39.00 7.66
C PRO A 310 13.99 -39.83 7.90
N LYS A 311 13.69 -40.79 7.01
CA LYS A 311 12.53 -41.68 7.15
C LYS A 311 12.61 -42.62 8.35
N SER A 312 13.81 -42.89 8.86
CA SER A 312 14.03 -43.76 10.03
C SER A 312 13.89 -43.05 11.37
N PHE A 313 13.92 -41.71 11.38
CA PHE A 313 13.89 -40.93 12.61
C PHE A 313 12.49 -40.93 13.28
N PHE A 314 11.43 -41.19 12.52
CA PHE A 314 10.06 -41.31 13.04
C PHE A 314 9.31 -42.51 12.45
N PRO A 315 9.33 -43.68 13.10
CA PRO A 315 8.39 -44.73 12.76
C PRO A 315 7.00 -44.33 13.26
N LEU A 316 6.13 -43.88 12.35
CA LEU A 316 4.69 -43.72 12.62
C LEU A 316 4.17 -44.98 13.30
N ASN A 317 3.45 -44.84 14.40
CA ASN A 317 2.88 -45.98 15.13
C ASN A 317 1.34 -45.96 15.05
N ASN A 318 0.71 -47.06 15.47
CA ASN A 318 -0.75 -47.20 15.40
C ASN A 318 -1.52 -46.24 16.33
N GLN A 319 -0.84 -45.40 17.12
CA GLN A 319 -1.42 -44.40 18.02
C GLN A 319 -1.27 -42.96 17.47
N SER A 320 -0.60 -42.77 16.32
CA SER A 320 -0.47 -41.46 15.68
C SER A 320 -1.82 -40.97 15.14
N THR A 321 -2.12 -39.70 15.36
CA THR A 321 -3.30 -39.02 14.80
C THR A 321 -3.15 -38.81 13.30
N ASP A 322 -4.28 -38.62 12.59
CA ASP A 322 -4.27 -38.35 11.15
C ASP A 322 -3.46 -37.08 10.80
N ASP A 323 -3.59 -36.04 11.62
CA ASP A 323 -2.82 -34.80 11.47
C ASP A 323 -1.31 -35.01 11.67
N GLU A 324 -0.90 -35.87 12.61
CA GLU A 324 0.53 -36.24 12.77
C GLU A 324 1.04 -37.02 11.56
N VAL A 325 0.25 -37.95 11.03
CA VAL A 325 0.60 -38.71 9.83
C VAL A 325 0.80 -37.77 8.64
N LYS A 326 -0.11 -36.81 8.44
CA LYS A 326 0.00 -35.78 7.40
C LYS A 326 1.23 -34.90 7.61
N PHE A 327 1.41 -34.39 8.83
CA PHE A 327 2.52 -33.51 9.16
C PHE A 327 3.87 -34.21 8.95
N VAL A 328 4.04 -35.44 9.43
CA VAL A 328 5.29 -36.21 9.23
C VAL A 328 5.56 -36.51 7.76
N LYS A 329 4.52 -36.80 6.95
CA LYS A 329 4.70 -36.94 5.49
C LYS A 329 5.23 -35.66 4.85
N ILE A 330 4.76 -34.50 5.30
CA ILE A 330 5.22 -33.20 4.84
C ILE A 330 6.65 -32.91 5.31
N LEU A 331 6.97 -33.17 6.58
CA LEU A 331 8.35 -33.04 7.07
C LEU A 331 9.31 -33.93 6.27
N ASN A 332 8.89 -35.15 5.91
CA ASN A 332 9.70 -36.04 5.09
C ASN A 332 9.91 -35.53 3.66
N SER A 333 8.96 -34.81 3.05
CA SER A 333 9.16 -34.19 1.73
C SER A 333 10.07 -32.97 1.80
N MET A 334 10.12 -32.27 2.94
CA MET A 334 11.09 -31.21 3.26
C MET A 334 12.49 -31.75 3.59
N LEU A 335 12.58 -33.00 4.08
CA LEU A 335 13.83 -33.71 4.39
C LEU A 335 14.32 -34.62 3.24
N GLU A 336 13.86 -34.39 2.01
CA GLU A 336 14.41 -35.09 0.84
C GLU A 336 15.87 -34.64 0.61
N PRO A 337 16.87 -35.55 0.63
CA PRO A 337 18.29 -35.16 0.51
C PRO A 337 18.64 -34.51 -0.83
N ASP A 338 17.97 -34.91 -1.90
CA ASP A 338 18.12 -34.30 -3.23
C ASP A 338 17.31 -32.99 -3.30
N PRO A 339 17.97 -31.81 -3.37
CA PRO A 339 17.26 -30.53 -3.34
C PRO A 339 16.31 -30.34 -4.52
N GLU A 340 16.54 -31.00 -5.67
CA GLU A 340 15.65 -30.89 -6.82
C GLU A 340 14.36 -31.71 -6.65
N LYS A 341 14.40 -32.76 -5.83
CA LYS A 341 13.22 -33.57 -5.46
C LYS A 341 12.51 -33.06 -4.21
N ARG A 342 13.20 -32.26 -3.39
CA ARG A 342 12.65 -31.65 -2.18
C ARG A 342 11.52 -30.70 -2.52
N VAL A 343 10.44 -30.77 -1.74
CA VAL A 343 9.26 -29.92 -1.90
C VAL A 343 9.69 -28.44 -1.91
N SER A 344 9.14 -27.67 -2.85
CA SER A 344 9.33 -26.22 -2.88
C SER A 344 8.30 -25.51 -2.00
N LEU A 345 8.60 -24.28 -1.58
CA LEU A 345 7.64 -23.43 -0.85
C LEU A 345 6.31 -23.27 -1.59
N GLN A 346 6.34 -23.16 -2.93
CA GLN A 346 5.12 -23.00 -3.74
C GLN A 346 4.23 -24.25 -3.71
N GLN A 347 4.84 -25.44 -3.73
CA GLN A 347 4.10 -26.70 -3.64
C GLN A 347 3.56 -26.93 -2.22
N LEU A 348 4.32 -26.51 -1.20
CA LEU A 348 3.96 -26.69 0.20
C LEU A 348 2.71 -25.87 0.57
N VAL A 349 2.62 -24.62 0.11
CA VAL A 349 1.47 -23.73 0.38
C VAL A 349 0.18 -24.20 -0.32
N GLN A 350 0.28 -25.05 -1.34
CA GLN A 350 -0.89 -25.63 -2.02
C GLN A 350 -1.47 -26.85 -1.28
N ASP A 351 -0.81 -27.34 -0.23
CA ASP A 351 -1.31 -28.45 0.58
C ASP A 351 -2.39 -27.93 1.56
N PRO A 352 -3.63 -28.46 1.53
CA PRO A 352 -4.71 -27.96 2.39
C PRO A 352 -4.43 -28.04 3.90
N PHE A 353 -3.61 -29.01 4.32
CA PHE A 353 -3.21 -29.12 5.72
C PHE A 353 -2.26 -27.99 6.12
N ILE A 354 -1.37 -27.57 5.21
CA ILE A 354 -0.46 -26.45 5.42
C ILE A 354 -1.19 -25.12 5.36
N GLU A 355 -2.11 -24.95 4.41
CA GLU A 355 -2.99 -23.79 4.32
C GLU A 355 -3.73 -23.58 5.65
N ALA A 356 -4.34 -24.64 6.19
CA ALA A 356 -5.03 -24.58 7.49
C ALA A 356 -4.10 -24.24 8.67
N ILE A 357 -2.83 -24.64 8.64
CA ILE A 357 -1.85 -24.24 9.65
C ILE A 357 -1.48 -22.77 9.49
N LEU A 358 -1.21 -22.31 8.26
CA LEU A 358 -0.84 -20.94 7.97
C LEU A 358 -1.95 -19.95 8.32
N GLU A 359 -3.22 -20.27 8.04
CA GLU A 359 -4.39 -19.48 8.45
C GLU A 359 -4.46 -19.30 9.98
N GLN A 360 -4.16 -20.35 10.75
CA GLN A 360 -4.14 -20.28 12.21
C GLN A 360 -2.98 -19.45 12.77
N THR A 361 -1.94 -19.26 11.96
CA THR A 361 -0.75 -18.46 12.30
C THR A 361 -0.66 -17.18 11.48
N ASP A 362 -1.76 -16.74 10.85
CA ASP A 362 -1.76 -15.49 10.11
C ASP A 362 -1.47 -14.32 11.06
N PRO A 363 -0.40 -13.55 10.83
CA PRO A 363 -0.01 -12.51 11.77
C PRO A 363 -1.04 -11.42 11.97
N GLU A 364 -1.79 -11.05 10.92
CA GLU A 364 -2.84 -10.04 11.04
C GLU A 364 -4.01 -10.57 11.87
N SER A 365 -4.40 -11.83 11.69
CA SER A 365 -5.43 -12.49 12.48
C SER A 365 -5.05 -12.59 13.96
N LEU A 366 -3.80 -12.93 14.28
CA LEU A 366 -3.30 -12.92 15.66
C LEU A 366 -3.20 -11.50 16.24
N ALA A 367 -2.66 -10.54 15.46
CA ALA A 367 -2.61 -9.15 15.88
C ALA A 367 -4.01 -8.59 16.14
N ARG A 368 -4.98 -8.91 15.28
CA ARG A 368 -6.38 -8.55 15.45
C ARG A 368 -7.00 -9.21 16.67
N ALA A 369 -6.76 -10.50 16.88
CA ALA A 369 -7.22 -11.21 18.07
C ALA A 369 -6.75 -10.46 19.34
N ASN A 370 -5.49 -10.02 19.39
CA ASN A 370 -4.96 -9.20 20.46
C ASN A 370 -5.67 -7.83 20.60
N ARG A 371 -6.00 -7.17 19.49
CA ARG A 371 -6.82 -5.94 19.50
C ARG A 371 -8.24 -6.19 20.02
N CYS A 372 -8.77 -7.40 19.85
CA CYS A 372 -10.10 -7.82 20.31
C CYS A 372 -10.13 -8.43 21.71
N ILE A 373 -8.99 -8.63 22.39
CA ILE A 373 -8.92 -9.24 23.74
C ILE A 373 -9.75 -8.43 24.75
N VAL A 374 -9.65 -7.10 24.70
CA VAL A 374 -10.38 -6.22 25.62
C VAL A 374 -11.85 -6.26 25.24
N ARG A 375 -12.70 -6.74 26.15
CA ARG A 375 -14.14 -6.75 25.95
C ARG A 375 -14.70 -5.37 26.28
N MET A 376 -15.78 -4.98 25.60
CA MET A 376 -16.48 -3.72 25.92
C MET A 376 -16.93 -3.68 27.39
N ALA A 377 -17.29 -4.83 27.96
CA ALA A 377 -17.68 -4.94 29.37
C ALA A 377 -16.55 -4.56 30.34
N ASP A 378 -15.29 -4.74 29.95
CA ASP A 378 -14.12 -4.44 30.79
C ASP A 378 -13.76 -2.94 30.74
N ARG A 379 -14.21 -2.24 29.68
CA ARG A 379 -13.99 -0.80 29.46
C ARG A 379 -15.27 -0.18 28.88
N LEU A 380 -16.24 0.07 29.75
CA LEU A 380 -17.53 0.63 29.35
C LEU A 380 -17.37 1.97 28.64
N LEU A 381 -18.14 2.15 27.56
CA LEU A 381 -18.22 3.40 26.82
C LEU A 381 -18.98 4.44 27.68
N PRO A 382 -18.41 5.62 27.96
CA PRO A 382 -19.08 6.66 28.75
C PRO A 382 -20.11 7.43 27.89
N ALA A 383 -21.09 6.72 27.33
CA ALA A 383 -22.08 7.27 26.41
C ALA A 383 -22.99 8.34 27.06
N GLU A 384 -23.28 8.17 28.35
CA GLU A 384 -24.13 9.09 29.12
C GLU A 384 -23.40 10.35 29.58
N ASP A 385 -22.05 10.34 29.60
CA ASP A 385 -21.21 11.45 30.06
C ASP A 385 -20.97 12.52 28.95
N GLY A 386 -21.53 12.29 27.77
CA GLY A 386 -21.51 13.21 26.63
C GLY A 386 -20.28 13.13 25.74
N GLU A 387 -20.29 13.94 24.68
CA GLU A 387 -19.34 13.85 23.56
C GLU A 387 -17.86 13.92 23.97
N ARG A 388 -17.52 14.79 24.94
CA ARG A 388 -16.15 14.96 25.41
C ARG A 388 -15.61 13.69 26.07
N ALA A 389 -16.43 12.98 26.83
CA ALA A 389 -16.05 11.73 27.48
C ALA A 389 -15.84 10.61 26.45
N VAL A 390 -16.73 10.52 25.46
CA VAL A 390 -16.63 9.55 24.37
C VAL A 390 -15.40 9.81 23.50
N ARG A 391 -15.05 11.07 23.24
CA ARG A 391 -13.80 11.47 22.57
C ARG A 391 -12.56 11.01 23.34
N ASP A 392 -12.50 11.33 24.64
CA ASP A 392 -11.35 10.97 25.47
C ASP A 392 -11.21 9.45 25.59
N TYR A 393 -12.34 8.73 25.61
CA TYR A 393 -12.37 7.28 25.53
C TYR A 393 -11.80 6.77 24.20
N LEU A 394 -12.22 7.32 23.05
CA LEU A 394 -11.71 6.95 21.73
C LEU A 394 -10.18 7.13 21.64
N ILE A 395 -9.68 8.31 22.01
CA ILE A 395 -8.25 8.64 21.94
C ILE A 395 -7.41 7.69 22.80
N ARG A 396 -7.93 7.23 23.94
CA ARG A 396 -7.23 6.30 24.84
C ARG A 396 -7.32 4.84 24.40
N ASN A 397 -8.36 4.46 23.66
CA ASN A 397 -8.68 3.06 23.37
C ASN A 397 -8.67 2.70 21.88
N TRP A 398 -8.27 3.60 20.98
CA TRP A 398 -8.34 3.38 19.53
C TRP A 398 -7.63 2.12 19.02
N ARG A 399 -6.66 1.56 19.78
CA ARG A 399 -5.96 0.31 19.43
C ARG A 399 -6.75 -0.97 19.72
N HIS A 400 -7.86 -0.87 20.46
CA HIS A 400 -8.69 -2.01 20.83
C HIS A 400 -9.99 -2.00 20.00
N GLU A 401 -10.14 -2.96 19.10
CA GLU A 401 -11.19 -2.99 18.06
C GLU A 401 -12.60 -2.88 18.66
N ASN A 402 -12.90 -3.66 19.70
CA ASN A 402 -14.21 -3.65 20.36
C ASN A 402 -14.53 -2.31 21.05
N CYS A 403 -13.52 -1.64 21.62
CA CYS A 403 -13.70 -0.36 22.31
C CYS A 403 -13.95 0.76 21.31
N VAL A 404 -13.10 0.83 20.28
CA VAL A 404 -13.16 1.88 19.26
C VAL A 404 -14.44 1.77 18.42
N GLU A 405 -14.92 0.55 18.13
CA GLU A 405 -16.18 0.33 17.41
C GLU A 405 -17.36 1.03 18.10
N GLY A 406 -17.55 0.81 19.41
CA GLY A 406 -18.64 1.45 20.16
C GLY A 406 -18.56 2.97 20.12
N ALA A 407 -17.37 3.54 20.29
CA ALA A 407 -17.17 4.99 20.27
C ALA A 407 -17.42 5.62 18.89
N VAL A 408 -16.92 4.99 17.82
CA VAL A 408 -17.10 5.50 16.45
C VAL A 408 -18.56 5.42 16.01
N ILE A 409 -19.26 4.32 16.34
CA ILE A 409 -20.71 4.21 16.08
C ILE A 409 -21.47 5.31 16.81
N TRP A 410 -21.14 5.53 18.09
CA TRP A 410 -21.78 6.59 18.87
C TRP A 410 -21.63 7.96 18.18
N PHE A 411 -20.44 8.31 17.67
CA PHE A 411 -20.22 9.56 16.92
C PHE A 411 -21.00 9.61 15.59
N ALA A 412 -21.04 8.50 14.85
CA ALA A 412 -21.78 8.40 13.60
C ALA A 412 -23.29 8.60 13.83
N GLU A 413 -23.85 8.03 14.90
CA GLU A 413 -25.27 8.11 15.22
C GLU A 413 -25.67 9.45 15.87
N HIS A 414 -24.88 9.98 16.80
CA HIS A 414 -25.30 11.13 17.62
C HIS A 414 -24.78 12.47 17.10
N SER A 415 -23.53 12.56 16.69
CA SER A 415 -22.93 13.84 16.30
C SER A 415 -23.19 14.16 14.83
N CYS A 416 -23.11 13.17 13.93
CA CYS A 416 -23.28 13.42 12.50
C CYS A 416 -24.73 13.78 12.10
N HIS A 417 -25.73 13.38 12.90
CA HIS A 417 -27.15 13.67 12.65
C HIS A 417 -27.66 14.96 13.31
N SER A 418 -26.97 15.48 14.33
CA SER A 418 -27.46 16.60 15.16
C SER A 418 -26.90 17.97 14.77
N ASN A 419 -26.11 18.07 13.69
CA ASN A 419 -25.29 19.26 13.36
C ASN A 419 -24.36 19.71 14.51
N ALA A 420 -24.05 18.80 15.45
CA ALA A 420 -23.11 19.09 16.54
C ALA A 420 -21.68 19.09 16.00
N GLY A 421 -20.86 20.05 16.47
CA GLY A 421 -19.47 20.17 16.03
C GLY A 421 -18.61 19.05 16.62
N LEU A 422 -17.91 18.31 15.76
CA LEU A 422 -16.97 17.26 16.19
C LEU A 422 -15.62 17.84 16.68
N PRO A 423 -14.90 17.18 17.62
CA PRO A 423 -13.65 17.70 18.17
C PRO A 423 -12.49 17.77 17.15
N PRO A 424 -11.86 18.92 16.89
CA PRO A 424 -10.97 19.12 15.73
C PRO A 424 -9.73 18.21 15.66
N HIS A 425 -9.34 17.56 16.77
CA HIS A 425 -8.11 16.75 16.86
C HIS A 425 -8.34 15.23 16.74
N MET A 426 -9.49 14.78 16.24
CA MET A 426 -9.81 13.35 16.16
C MET A 426 -9.54 12.73 14.80
N SER A 427 -9.48 13.52 13.72
CA SER A 427 -9.31 13.03 12.34
C SER A 427 -8.09 12.13 12.16
N GLY A 428 -6.92 12.54 12.67
CA GLY A 428 -5.72 11.69 12.63
C GLY A 428 -5.89 10.38 13.40
N VAL A 429 -6.66 10.36 14.49
CA VAL A 429 -7.00 9.11 15.19
C VAL A 429 -7.92 8.24 14.33
N LEU A 430 -8.89 8.84 13.63
CA LEU A 430 -9.80 8.11 12.75
C LEU A 430 -9.08 7.49 11.53
N PHE A 431 -8.09 8.18 10.94
CA PHE A 431 -7.24 7.58 9.90
C PHE A 431 -6.40 6.41 10.44
N ASN A 432 -5.83 6.54 11.64
CA ASN A 432 -5.17 5.42 12.31
C ASN A 432 -6.12 4.24 12.58
N VAL A 433 -7.40 4.51 12.86
CA VAL A 433 -8.44 3.49 13.03
C VAL A 433 -8.77 2.78 11.72
N LEU A 434 -8.90 3.53 10.61
CA LEU A 434 -9.08 2.96 9.27
C LEU A 434 -7.94 2.00 8.89
N ASP A 435 -6.70 2.41 9.14
CA ASP A 435 -5.52 1.62 8.79
C ASP A 435 -5.38 0.37 9.68
N LEU A 436 -5.50 0.53 11.01
CA LEU A 436 -5.27 -0.55 11.97
C LEU A 436 -6.37 -1.60 11.98
N HIS A 437 -7.64 -1.22 11.80
CA HIS A 437 -8.79 -2.12 11.93
C HIS A 437 -9.47 -2.41 10.60
N LYS A 438 -8.70 -2.40 9.52
CA LYS A 438 -9.13 -2.64 8.13
C LYS A 438 -10.01 -3.88 7.92
N ALA A 439 -9.93 -4.90 8.77
CA ALA A 439 -10.73 -6.11 8.67
C ALA A 439 -12.17 -5.99 9.23
N ASN A 440 -12.47 -4.97 10.02
CA ASN A 440 -13.81 -4.77 10.61
C ASN A 440 -14.64 -3.82 9.74
N GLY A 441 -15.44 -4.38 8.83
CA GLY A 441 -16.24 -3.57 7.89
C GLY A 441 -17.22 -2.59 8.55
N LYS A 442 -17.79 -2.94 9.71
CA LYS A 442 -18.71 -2.06 10.45
C LYS A 442 -17.99 -0.85 11.01
N LEU A 443 -16.83 -1.05 11.60
CA LEU A 443 -15.96 0.02 12.10
C LEU A 443 -15.47 0.90 10.94
N ILE A 444 -15.00 0.31 9.84
CA ILE A 444 -14.53 1.05 8.66
C ILE A 444 -15.64 1.94 8.10
N HIS A 445 -16.83 1.39 7.86
CA HIS A 445 -17.96 2.14 7.35
C HIS A 445 -18.30 3.37 8.22
N ASN A 446 -18.45 3.17 9.54
CA ASN A 446 -18.78 4.28 10.45
C ASN A 446 -17.63 5.29 10.57
N THR A 447 -16.38 4.84 10.48
CA THR A 447 -15.21 5.74 10.51
C THR A 447 -15.21 6.65 9.28
N LEU A 448 -15.53 6.12 8.09
CA LEU A 448 -15.67 6.91 6.85
C LEU A 448 -16.79 7.95 6.95
N ILE A 449 -17.94 7.59 7.55
CA ILE A 449 -19.05 8.54 7.80
C ILE A 449 -18.57 9.71 8.67
N VAL A 450 -17.92 9.41 9.79
CA VAL A 450 -17.45 10.43 10.73
C VAL A 450 -16.41 11.32 10.06
N LEU A 451 -15.44 10.75 9.33
CA LEU A 451 -14.45 11.52 8.55
C LEU A 451 -15.11 12.44 7.52
N ASN A 452 -16.14 11.97 6.81
CA ASN A 452 -16.86 12.80 5.85
C ASN A 452 -17.54 14.00 6.53
N HIS A 453 -18.10 13.80 7.73
CA HIS A 453 -18.64 14.91 8.52
C HIS A 453 -17.56 15.92 8.95
N TYR A 454 -16.34 15.48 9.29
CA TYR A 454 -15.21 16.38 9.58
C TYR A 454 -14.86 17.27 8.38
N VAL A 455 -14.88 16.72 7.17
CA VAL A 455 -14.62 17.48 5.95
C VAL A 455 -15.71 18.54 5.74
N ASN A 456 -16.98 18.18 5.93
CA ASN A 456 -18.12 19.10 5.79
C ASN A 456 -18.11 20.23 6.83
N LEU A 457 -17.60 19.98 8.05
CA LEU A 457 -17.39 21.02 9.06
C LEU A 457 -16.18 21.92 8.77
N GLY A 458 -15.38 21.63 7.74
CA GLY A 458 -14.13 22.33 7.43
C GLY A 458 -12.99 22.00 8.40
N HIS A 459 -13.15 20.99 9.25
CA HIS A 459 -12.15 20.52 10.21
C HIS A 459 -11.10 19.60 9.56
N ALA A 460 -11.34 19.13 8.33
CA ALA A 460 -10.37 18.40 7.52
C ALA A 460 -10.34 18.95 6.10
N GLY A 461 -9.18 18.92 5.44
CA GLY A 461 -9.10 19.22 4.01
C GLY A 461 -7.72 18.95 3.43
N ILE A 462 -7.57 19.26 2.15
CA ILE A 462 -6.37 18.89 1.38
C ILE A 462 -5.32 19.99 1.49
N GLU A 463 -4.11 19.65 1.93
CA GLU A 463 -2.90 20.46 1.78
C GLU A 463 -1.77 19.62 1.18
N LEU A 464 -1.95 19.23 -0.08
CA LEU A 464 -0.93 18.53 -0.83
C LEU A 464 -0.02 19.59 -1.48
N SER A 465 1.14 19.83 -0.88
CA SER A 465 2.08 20.84 -1.35
C SER A 465 2.57 20.51 -2.77
N PRO A 466 2.65 21.49 -3.71
CA PRO A 466 3.00 21.22 -5.11
C PRO A 466 4.44 20.69 -5.32
N HIS A 467 5.31 20.73 -4.31
CA HIS A 467 6.68 20.25 -4.39
C HIS A 467 7.11 19.54 -3.11
N SER A 468 7.23 18.21 -3.17
CA SER A 468 8.00 17.42 -2.20
C SER A 468 9.49 17.61 -2.43
N THR A 469 10.01 18.80 -2.15
CA THR A 469 11.43 19.11 -1.89
C THR A 469 11.51 20.60 -1.58
N GLU A 470 11.49 20.96 -0.30
CA GLU A 470 12.42 21.90 0.34
C GLU A 470 11.93 22.26 1.75
N SER A 471 12.81 22.01 2.71
CA SER A 471 12.90 22.60 4.05
C SER A 471 11.90 23.73 4.33
N LYS A 472 10.99 23.51 5.29
CA LYS A 472 10.24 24.59 5.98
C LYS A 472 11.24 25.55 6.64
N ALA A 473 11.64 26.59 5.91
CA ALA A 473 12.25 27.76 6.50
C ALA A 473 11.19 28.45 7.36
N ALA A 474 11.54 28.71 8.62
CA ALA A 474 10.71 29.49 9.52
C ALA A 474 10.51 30.90 8.94
N ASP A 475 9.29 31.19 8.49
CA ASP A 475 8.91 32.55 8.13
C ASP A 475 7.95 33.13 9.19
N ASN A 476 8.20 34.41 9.44
CA ASN A 476 7.85 35.14 10.64
C ASN A 476 6.36 35.45 10.77
N GLY A 477 5.95 35.56 12.03
CA GLY A 477 4.59 35.81 12.48
C GLY A 477 3.88 36.96 11.76
N GLN A 478 2.73 36.62 11.17
CA GLN A 478 1.55 37.46 11.20
C GLN A 478 0.35 36.59 11.58
N ASN A 479 -0.40 37.05 12.58
CA ASN A 479 -1.60 36.42 13.14
C ASN A 479 -2.60 36.01 12.05
N LYS A 480 -2.49 34.77 11.56
CA LYS A 480 -3.65 34.02 11.06
C LYS A 480 -4.24 33.31 12.27
N THR A 481 -5.50 33.58 12.56
CA THR A 481 -6.33 32.73 13.42
C THR A 481 -6.13 31.28 12.99
N ASN A 482 -5.42 30.49 13.81
CA ASN A 482 -5.21 29.06 13.56
C ASN A 482 -6.57 28.37 13.53
N ASN A 483 -7.17 28.24 12.34
CA ASN A 483 -8.25 27.29 12.14
C ASN A 483 -7.64 25.91 12.31
N PHE A 484 -8.07 25.21 13.37
CA PHE A 484 -7.64 23.88 13.76
C PHE A 484 -8.14 22.84 12.73
N LYS A 485 -7.49 22.80 11.57
CA LYS A 485 -7.81 21.91 10.45
C LYS A 485 -6.77 20.79 10.39
N TYR A 486 -7.22 19.57 10.13
CA TYR A 486 -6.35 18.45 9.79
C TYR A 486 -6.09 18.47 8.29
N ASP A 487 -4.81 18.54 7.94
CA ASP A 487 -4.36 18.56 6.56
C ASP A 487 -4.03 17.13 6.12
N LEU A 488 -4.76 16.64 5.13
CA LEU A 488 -4.57 15.28 4.62
C LEU A 488 -3.24 15.15 3.89
N GLU A 489 -2.52 14.07 4.17
CA GLU A 489 -1.26 13.70 3.52
C GLU A 489 -1.48 12.66 2.40
N ASN A 490 -0.44 12.41 1.61
CA ASN A 490 -0.47 11.40 0.54
C ASN A 490 -0.86 9.99 1.06
N GLU A 491 -0.42 9.64 2.27
CA GLU A 491 -0.72 8.36 2.92
C GLU A 491 -2.22 8.20 3.25
N ASP A 492 -2.93 9.29 3.55
CA ASP A 492 -4.36 9.22 3.90
C ASP A 492 -5.21 8.73 2.70
N PHE A 493 -4.86 9.14 1.48
CA PHE A 493 -5.50 8.64 0.26
C PHE A 493 -5.22 7.14 0.03
N VAL A 494 -4.02 6.68 0.39
CA VAL A 494 -3.65 5.25 0.33
C VAL A 494 -4.46 4.45 1.35
N ILE A 495 -4.64 4.97 2.57
CA ILE A 495 -5.47 4.35 3.61
C ILE A 495 -6.93 4.21 3.14
N ILE A 496 -7.53 5.26 2.55
CA ILE A 496 -8.89 5.20 2.01
C ILE A 496 -9.01 4.13 0.92
N LEU A 497 -8.09 4.12 -0.05
CA LEU A 497 -8.09 3.14 -1.14
C LEU A 497 -7.88 1.71 -0.62
N ASN A 498 -7.01 1.52 0.38
CA ASN A 498 -6.81 0.22 1.00
C ASN A 498 -8.08 -0.25 1.72
N ALA A 499 -8.79 0.63 2.43
CA ALA A 499 -10.06 0.29 3.06
C ALA A 499 -11.10 -0.18 2.02
N MET A 500 -11.17 0.48 0.86
CA MET A 500 -12.03 0.05 -0.25
C MET A 500 -11.60 -1.34 -0.78
N LYS A 501 -10.31 -1.55 -1.04
CA LYS A 501 -9.76 -2.82 -1.55
C LYS A 501 -9.95 -4.00 -0.59
N GLN A 502 -9.98 -3.76 0.71
CA GLN A 502 -10.23 -4.79 1.72
C GLN A 502 -11.70 -5.22 1.77
N HIS A 503 -12.62 -4.38 1.29
CA HIS A 503 -14.06 -4.67 1.27
C HIS A 503 -14.67 -4.44 -0.13
N PRO A 504 -14.18 -5.14 -1.17
CA PRO A 504 -14.49 -4.82 -2.57
C PRO A 504 -15.98 -5.00 -2.93
N GLU A 505 -16.66 -5.94 -2.27
CA GLU A 505 -18.09 -6.23 -2.50
C GLU A 505 -19.04 -5.47 -1.55
N ASN A 506 -18.50 -4.73 -0.56
CA ASN A 506 -19.33 -4.01 0.41
C ASN A 506 -19.74 -2.64 -0.13
N LEU A 507 -20.93 -2.59 -0.74
CA LEU A 507 -21.51 -1.38 -1.34
C LEU A 507 -21.43 -0.14 -0.42
N VAL A 508 -21.76 -0.30 0.86
CA VAL A 508 -21.87 0.83 1.79
C VAL A 508 -20.50 1.43 2.10
N ILE A 509 -19.45 0.59 2.17
CA ILE A 509 -18.07 1.07 2.35
C ILE A 509 -17.58 1.78 1.09
N GLN A 510 -17.84 1.21 -0.09
CA GLN A 510 -17.47 1.82 -1.37
C GLN A 510 -18.11 3.21 -1.51
N GLU A 511 -19.41 3.31 -1.24
CA GLU A 511 -20.15 4.56 -1.30
C GLU A 511 -19.63 5.59 -0.28
N ALA A 512 -19.41 5.19 0.97
CA ALA A 512 -18.90 6.09 2.01
C ALA A 512 -17.50 6.64 1.69
N ALA A 513 -16.60 5.79 1.16
CA ALA A 513 -15.25 6.20 0.77
C ALA A 513 -15.26 7.15 -0.43
N LEU A 514 -16.09 6.87 -1.45
CA LEU A 514 -16.25 7.74 -2.62
C LEU A 514 -16.85 9.10 -2.24
N LYS A 515 -17.85 9.12 -1.35
CA LYS A 515 -18.42 10.37 -0.79
C LYS A 515 -17.38 11.19 -0.03
N LEU A 516 -16.53 10.54 0.77
CA LEU A 516 -15.43 11.20 1.47
C LEU A 516 -14.46 11.86 0.48
N LEU A 517 -14.05 11.13 -0.56
CA LEU A 517 -13.16 11.66 -1.60
C LEU A 517 -13.80 12.83 -2.36
N ASP A 518 -15.09 12.74 -2.69
CA ASP A 518 -15.84 13.80 -3.36
C ASP A 518 -15.93 15.09 -2.51
N SER A 519 -16.21 14.93 -1.22
CA SER A 519 -16.28 16.03 -0.25
C SER A 519 -14.91 16.68 -0.04
N LEU A 520 -13.83 15.88 0.02
CA LEU A 520 -12.46 16.37 0.13
C LEU A 520 -12.05 17.20 -1.10
N LEU A 521 -12.43 16.72 -2.28
CA LEU A 521 -12.16 17.40 -3.53
C LEU A 521 -13.04 18.65 -3.68
N GLY A 522 -14.21 18.70 -3.06
CA GLY A 522 -15.12 19.84 -3.10
C GLY A 522 -15.84 19.95 -4.44
N ALA A 523 -16.23 18.81 -5.03
CA ALA A 523 -16.84 18.70 -6.36
C ALA A 523 -18.31 19.17 -6.43
N ALA A 524 -18.73 20.10 -5.57
CA ALA A 524 -20.12 20.49 -5.38
C ALA A 524 -20.53 21.74 -6.19
N GLU A 525 -20.31 21.73 -7.51
CA GLU A 525 -20.96 22.73 -8.39
C GLU A 525 -21.75 22.03 -9.49
N SER A 526 -23.07 22.28 -9.51
CA SER A 526 -24.03 21.70 -10.46
C SER A 526 -23.91 22.28 -11.87
N ASN A 527 -23.19 23.39 -12.05
CA ASN A 527 -22.97 24.05 -13.34
C ASN A 527 -21.49 23.99 -13.73
N VAL A 528 -21.15 22.98 -14.53
CA VAL A 528 -19.78 22.75 -15.03
C VAL A 528 -19.48 23.70 -16.19
N ASP A 529 -19.02 24.91 -15.90
CA ASP A 529 -18.41 25.80 -16.89
C ASP A 529 -16.90 25.53 -17.03
N VAL A 530 -16.34 25.75 -18.22
CA VAL A 530 -14.92 25.55 -18.54
C VAL A 530 -14.01 26.36 -17.63
N ASP A 531 -14.40 27.59 -17.28
CA ASP A 531 -13.62 28.44 -16.38
C ASP A 531 -13.66 27.96 -14.92
N VAL A 532 -14.80 27.43 -14.48
CA VAL A 532 -14.96 26.79 -13.17
C VAL A 532 -14.06 25.55 -13.08
N VAL A 533 -14.11 24.67 -14.08
CA VAL A 533 -13.26 23.47 -14.15
C VAL A 533 -11.78 23.85 -14.20
N ARG A 534 -11.40 24.87 -14.98
CA ARG A 534 -10.01 25.33 -15.07
C ARG A 534 -9.51 25.84 -13.72
N LYS A 535 -10.30 26.65 -13.02
CA LYS A 535 -9.96 27.18 -11.67
C LYS A 535 -9.89 26.07 -10.64
N TYR A 536 -10.82 25.12 -10.70
CA TYR A 536 -10.86 23.94 -9.85
C TYR A 536 -9.58 23.10 -10.02
N LEU A 537 -9.22 22.73 -11.25
CA LEU A 537 -8.04 21.93 -11.55
C LEU A 537 -6.74 22.67 -11.21
N ALA A 538 -6.66 23.99 -11.45
CA ALA A 538 -5.46 24.77 -11.16
C ALA A 538 -4.98 24.66 -9.70
N THR A 539 -5.89 24.36 -8.77
CA THR A 539 -5.59 24.19 -7.34
C THR A 539 -5.44 22.74 -6.89
N ARG A 540 -5.76 21.76 -7.75
CA ARG A 540 -5.93 20.34 -7.35
C ARG A 540 -5.23 19.32 -8.24
N GLN A 541 -4.53 19.75 -9.29
CA GLN A 541 -3.82 18.86 -10.22
C GLN A 541 -2.94 17.81 -9.52
N HIS A 542 -2.16 18.24 -8.52
CA HIS A 542 -1.30 17.35 -7.74
C HIS A 542 -2.07 16.22 -7.03
N VAL A 543 -3.33 16.44 -6.62
CA VAL A 543 -4.18 15.42 -6.00
C VAL A 543 -4.54 14.36 -7.04
N PHE A 544 -4.94 14.78 -8.23
CA PHE A 544 -5.27 13.87 -9.32
C PHE A 544 -4.06 13.07 -9.80
N ASP A 545 -2.87 13.70 -9.84
CA ASP A 545 -1.62 13.00 -10.14
C ASP A 545 -1.30 11.92 -9.09
N HIS A 546 -1.51 12.22 -7.81
CA HIS A 546 -1.37 11.24 -6.74
C HIS A 546 -2.39 10.10 -6.85
N LEU A 547 -3.66 10.40 -7.15
CA LEU A 547 -4.70 9.39 -7.37
C LEU A 547 -4.37 8.44 -8.54
N ILE A 548 -3.74 8.94 -9.60
CA ILE A 548 -3.19 8.10 -10.67
C ILE A 548 -2.08 7.19 -10.11
N LYS A 549 -1.11 7.77 -9.38
CA LYS A 549 0.06 7.07 -8.85
C LYS A 549 -0.33 5.90 -7.92
N ILE A 550 -1.33 6.09 -7.06
CA ILE A 550 -1.79 5.05 -6.12
C ILE A 550 -2.73 4.02 -6.76
N GLY A 551 -3.08 4.19 -8.04
CA GLY A 551 -3.94 3.27 -8.79
C GLY A 551 -5.43 3.41 -8.49
N PHE A 552 -5.88 4.56 -7.99
CA PHE A 552 -7.29 4.80 -7.68
C PHE A 552 -8.18 4.75 -8.93
N ILE A 553 -7.70 5.29 -10.06
CA ILE A 553 -8.45 5.28 -11.33
C ILE A 553 -8.64 3.87 -11.87
N THR A 554 -7.62 3.02 -11.75
CA THR A 554 -7.72 1.60 -12.10
C THR A 554 -8.80 0.92 -11.26
N TYR A 555 -8.84 1.20 -9.96
CA TYR A 555 -9.85 0.67 -9.06
C TYR A 555 -11.28 1.13 -9.41
N LEU A 556 -11.47 2.40 -9.80
CA LEU A 556 -12.79 2.86 -10.30
C LEU A 556 -13.23 2.14 -11.58
N LEU A 557 -12.29 1.81 -12.47
CA LEU A 557 -12.58 1.02 -13.67
C LEU A 557 -12.95 -0.42 -13.33
N GLU A 558 -12.33 -1.01 -12.30
CA GLU A 558 -12.71 -2.33 -11.77
C GLU A 558 -14.12 -2.30 -11.17
N LEU A 559 -14.47 -1.27 -10.40
CA LEU A 559 -15.84 -1.08 -9.88
C LEU A 559 -16.87 -1.01 -11.01
N LEU A 560 -16.59 -0.21 -12.06
CA LEU A 560 -17.45 -0.10 -13.25
C LEU A 560 -17.63 -1.46 -13.97
N GLN A 561 -16.63 -2.33 -13.91
CA GLN A 561 -16.64 -3.66 -14.53
C GLN A 561 -17.15 -4.76 -13.59
N SER A 562 -17.62 -4.40 -12.40
CA SER A 562 -18.13 -5.36 -11.41
C SER A 562 -19.33 -6.14 -11.94
N HIS A 563 -19.43 -7.40 -11.51
CA HIS A 563 -20.62 -8.23 -11.75
C HIS A 563 -21.83 -7.78 -10.92
N MET A 564 -21.60 -7.04 -9.83
CA MET A 564 -22.66 -6.43 -9.04
C MET A 564 -23.10 -5.11 -9.68
N TYR A 565 -24.37 -5.03 -10.05
CA TYR A 565 -24.96 -3.86 -10.70
C TYR A 565 -24.75 -2.59 -9.86
N GLU A 566 -24.96 -2.65 -8.55
CA GLU A 566 -24.85 -1.51 -7.64
C GLU A 566 -23.43 -0.94 -7.59
N LEU A 567 -22.40 -1.79 -7.71
CA LEU A 567 -21.00 -1.36 -7.75
C LEU A 567 -20.63 -0.78 -9.12
N ALA A 568 -21.12 -1.38 -10.21
CA ALA A 568 -20.95 -0.83 -11.55
C ALA A 568 -21.59 0.57 -11.68
N MET A 569 -22.73 0.76 -11.02
CA MET A 569 -23.42 2.04 -10.90
C MET A 569 -22.60 3.09 -10.16
N LEU A 570 -21.98 2.74 -9.03
CA LEU A 570 -21.04 3.64 -8.34
C LEU A 570 -19.86 4.03 -9.24
N GLY A 571 -19.28 3.07 -9.98
CA GLY A 571 -18.23 3.35 -10.96
C GLY A 571 -18.68 4.40 -11.98
N THR A 572 -19.90 4.27 -12.53
CA THR A 572 -20.48 5.22 -13.48
C THR A 572 -20.69 6.62 -12.85
N GLU A 573 -21.23 6.67 -11.63
CA GLU A 573 -21.58 7.90 -10.93
C GLU A 573 -20.35 8.77 -10.62
N TYR A 574 -19.21 8.15 -10.32
CA TYR A 574 -18.01 8.86 -9.89
C TYR A 574 -16.95 9.04 -11.00
N LEU A 575 -16.81 8.11 -11.94
CA LEU A 575 -15.69 8.12 -12.89
C LEU A 575 -15.61 9.40 -13.74
N TRP A 576 -16.75 9.93 -14.19
CA TRP A 576 -16.78 11.14 -15.02
C TRP A 576 -16.20 12.37 -14.31
N LYS A 577 -16.33 12.45 -12.97
CA LYS A 577 -15.83 13.57 -12.16
C LYS A 577 -14.30 13.66 -12.23
N TYR A 578 -13.63 12.51 -12.30
CA TYR A 578 -12.17 12.43 -12.40
C TYR A 578 -11.68 12.63 -13.85
N CYS A 579 -12.50 12.30 -14.85
CA CYS A 579 -12.21 12.53 -16.26
C CYS A 579 -12.16 14.03 -16.64
N LEU A 580 -12.52 14.95 -15.75
CA LEU A 580 -12.26 16.38 -15.96
C LEU A 580 -10.75 16.68 -16.05
N TYR A 581 -9.91 15.85 -15.44
CA TYR A 581 -8.47 15.95 -15.56
C TYR A 581 -7.96 15.16 -16.78
N ALA A 582 -7.34 15.87 -17.73
CA ALA A 582 -6.99 15.32 -19.04
C ALA A 582 -6.14 14.02 -19.02
N PRO A 583 -5.13 13.86 -18.13
CA PRO A 583 -4.40 12.59 -18.00
C PRO A 583 -5.31 11.41 -17.62
N ILE A 584 -6.28 11.61 -16.73
CA ILE A 584 -7.26 10.58 -16.36
C ILE A 584 -8.20 10.29 -17.52
N ALA A 585 -8.70 11.32 -18.20
CA ALA A 585 -9.55 11.18 -19.38
C ALA A 585 -8.88 10.28 -20.44
N LYS A 586 -7.57 10.44 -20.65
CA LYS A 586 -6.80 9.59 -21.57
C LYS A 586 -6.78 8.12 -21.13
N ILE A 587 -6.45 7.85 -19.86
CA ILE A 587 -6.44 6.48 -19.29
C ILE A 587 -7.83 5.83 -19.47
N VAL A 588 -8.88 6.56 -19.12
CA VAL A 588 -10.27 6.06 -19.20
C VAL A 588 -10.71 5.90 -20.66
N GLY A 589 -10.33 6.81 -21.56
CA GLY A 589 -10.69 6.75 -22.98
C GLY A 589 -10.07 5.56 -23.73
N GLU A 590 -8.90 5.09 -23.30
CA GLU A 590 -8.26 3.87 -23.80
C GLU A 590 -8.96 2.61 -23.28
N SER A 591 -9.60 2.67 -22.11
CA SER A 591 -10.33 1.56 -21.47
C SER A 591 -11.68 1.21 -22.16
N LYS A 592 -12.38 0.21 -21.61
CA LYS A 592 -13.74 -0.18 -22.02
C LYS A 592 -14.86 0.66 -21.38
N ALA A 593 -14.53 1.62 -20.51
CA ALA A 593 -15.49 2.35 -19.67
C ALA A 593 -16.69 2.93 -20.45
N LEU A 594 -16.44 3.65 -21.55
CA LEU A 594 -17.50 4.25 -22.36
C LEU A 594 -18.50 3.19 -22.89
N ILE A 595 -17.98 2.09 -23.43
CA ILE A 595 -18.82 1.03 -23.99
C ILE A 595 -19.61 0.34 -22.88
N THR A 596 -18.99 0.13 -21.72
CA THR A 596 -19.68 -0.41 -20.53
C THR A 596 -20.82 0.50 -20.09
N VAL A 597 -20.61 1.81 -20.00
CA VAL A 597 -21.65 2.77 -19.59
C VAL A 597 -22.79 2.82 -20.61
N LEU A 598 -22.49 2.86 -21.92
CA LEU A 598 -23.51 2.82 -22.97
C LEU A 598 -24.32 1.52 -22.92
N TYR A 599 -23.67 0.38 -22.68
CA TYR A 599 -24.33 -0.89 -22.47
C TYR A 599 -25.27 -0.85 -21.25
N LEU A 600 -24.82 -0.32 -20.11
CA LEU A 600 -25.66 -0.17 -18.91
C LEU A 600 -26.87 0.73 -19.18
N MET A 601 -26.68 1.88 -19.84
CA MET A 601 -27.78 2.79 -20.21
C MET A 601 -28.83 2.10 -21.09
N ARG A 602 -28.39 1.22 -22.00
CA ARG A 602 -29.28 0.42 -22.86
C ARG A 602 -30.02 -0.65 -22.06
N SER A 603 -29.32 -1.34 -21.17
CA SER A 603 -29.88 -2.46 -20.39
C SER A 603 -30.78 -2.01 -19.24
N TYR A 604 -30.54 -0.83 -18.68
CA TYR A 604 -31.24 -0.28 -17.52
C TYR A 604 -31.74 1.15 -17.78
N PRO A 605 -32.61 1.37 -18.79
CA PRO A 605 -33.06 2.70 -19.20
C PRO A 605 -33.91 3.44 -18.14
N GLU A 606 -34.29 2.74 -17.08
CA GLU A 606 -35.08 3.24 -15.95
C GLU A 606 -34.24 3.95 -14.88
N ASP A 607 -32.94 3.68 -14.84
CA ASP A 607 -32.07 4.18 -13.79
C ASP A 607 -31.56 5.58 -14.12
N ILE A 608 -32.09 6.58 -13.41
CA ILE A 608 -31.74 7.99 -13.60
C ILE A 608 -30.24 8.24 -13.41
N LYS A 609 -29.55 7.49 -12.55
CA LYS A 609 -28.13 7.72 -12.26
C LYS A 609 -27.23 7.47 -13.48
N LEU A 610 -27.63 6.55 -14.36
CA LEU A 610 -26.92 6.31 -15.63
C LEU A 610 -27.03 7.52 -16.57
N PHE A 611 -28.16 8.22 -16.53
CA PHE A 611 -28.42 9.38 -17.38
C PHE A 611 -27.97 10.69 -16.75
N THR A 612 -27.68 10.73 -15.45
CA THR A 612 -26.98 11.87 -14.84
C THR A 612 -25.47 11.79 -15.10
N GLY A 613 -24.84 10.62 -14.96
CA GLY A 613 -23.38 10.46 -15.12
C GLY A 613 -22.91 10.11 -16.53
N GLY A 614 -23.64 9.27 -17.26
CA GLY A 614 -23.23 8.77 -18.59
C GLY A 614 -23.01 9.86 -19.63
N PRO A 615 -23.95 10.80 -19.82
CA PRO A 615 -23.75 11.93 -20.74
C PRO A 615 -22.55 12.82 -20.37
N LEU A 616 -22.29 13.00 -19.07
CA LEU A 616 -21.13 13.75 -18.58
C LEU A 616 -19.81 13.00 -18.84
N LEU A 617 -19.82 11.66 -18.80
CA LEU A 617 -18.66 10.87 -19.21
C LEU A 617 -18.38 11.02 -20.70
N ILE A 618 -19.43 11.00 -21.55
CA ILE A 618 -19.29 11.27 -23.00
C ILE A 618 -18.65 12.65 -23.22
N LEU A 619 -19.12 13.67 -22.49
CA LEU A 619 -18.57 15.01 -22.55
C LEU A 619 -17.11 15.07 -22.12
N ALA A 620 -16.77 14.52 -20.94
CA ALA A 620 -15.42 14.55 -20.38
C ALA A 620 -14.40 13.84 -21.28
N LEU A 621 -14.82 12.80 -22.01
CA LEU A 621 -13.98 12.02 -22.91
C LEU A 621 -13.99 12.50 -24.37
N SER A 622 -14.75 13.54 -24.70
CA SER A 622 -14.99 14.00 -26.08
C SER A 622 -13.73 14.44 -26.84
N SER A 623 -12.68 14.84 -26.11
CA SER A 623 -11.37 15.23 -26.66
C SER A 623 -10.49 14.03 -27.02
N CYS A 624 -10.80 12.82 -26.53
CA CYS A 624 -10.01 11.62 -26.79
C CYS A 624 -10.33 11.01 -28.16
N GLU A 625 -9.33 10.93 -29.04
CA GLU A 625 -9.52 10.41 -30.41
C GLU A 625 -10.05 8.96 -30.45
N THR A 626 -9.53 8.10 -29.58
CA THR A 626 -10.00 6.70 -29.43
C THR A 626 -11.48 6.64 -29.06
N VAL A 627 -11.94 7.55 -28.20
CA VAL A 627 -13.35 7.63 -27.78
C VAL A 627 -14.22 8.13 -28.92
N ARG A 628 -13.80 9.14 -29.67
CA ARG A 628 -14.52 9.61 -30.86
C ARG A 628 -14.73 8.49 -31.87
N LYS A 629 -13.69 7.66 -32.11
CA LYS A 629 -13.80 6.47 -32.98
C LYS A 629 -14.79 5.44 -32.44
N LYS A 630 -14.78 5.17 -31.14
CA LYS A 630 -15.74 4.26 -30.47
C LYS A 630 -17.18 4.78 -30.59
N LEU A 631 -17.40 6.08 -30.37
CA LEU A 631 -18.71 6.72 -30.53
C LEU A 631 -19.20 6.60 -31.98
N LEU A 632 -18.38 6.96 -32.97
CA LEU A 632 -18.72 6.84 -34.40
C LEU A 632 -19.07 5.40 -34.82
N ALA A 633 -18.52 4.39 -34.15
CA ALA A 633 -18.84 2.99 -34.39
C ALA A 633 -20.11 2.50 -33.65
N THR A 634 -20.75 3.35 -32.84
CA THR A 634 -21.92 3.00 -32.03
C THR A 634 -23.14 3.77 -32.53
N SER A 635 -24.07 3.10 -33.22
CA SER A 635 -25.19 3.73 -33.92
C SER A 635 -26.33 4.20 -32.99
N ASP A 636 -26.45 3.61 -31.80
CA ASP A 636 -27.61 3.79 -30.93
C ASP A 636 -27.39 4.79 -29.78
N VAL A 637 -26.27 5.52 -29.78
CA VAL A 637 -25.97 6.53 -28.74
C VAL A 637 -27.04 7.63 -28.70
N VAL A 638 -27.45 8.15 -29.87
CA VAL A 638 -28.48 9.18 -29.96
C VAL A 638 -29.85 8.66 -29.48
N PRO A 639 -30.36 7.49 -29.94
CA PRO A 639 -31.57 6.87 -29.40
C PRO A 639 -31.55 6.69 -27.88
N ILE A 640 -30.46 6.18 -27.31
CA ILE A 640 -30.31 6.00 -25.87
C ILE A 640 -30.52 7.34 -25.15
N LEU A 641 -29.85 8.41 -25.61
CA LEU A 641 -29.97 9.74 -25.02
C LEU A 641 -31.38 10.35 -25.19
N LEU A 642 -32.01 10.21 -26.36
CA LEU A 642 -33.38 10.67 -26.60
C LEU A 642 -34.40 9.93 -25.71
N GLN A 643 -34.23 8.62 -25.53
CA GLN A 643 -35.03 7.83 -24.60
C GLN A 643 -34.87 8.35 -23.17
N GLY A 644 -33.64 8.68 -22.76
CA GLY A 644 -33.36 9.34 -21.49
C GLY A 644 -34.10 10.67 -21.32
N LEU A 645 -34.05 11.57 -22.32
CA LEU A 645 -34.78 12.84 -22.28
C LEU A 645 -36.28 12.64 -22.13
N LYS A 646 -36.85 11.67 -22.85
CA LYS A 646 -38.27 11.34 -22.79
C LYS A 646 -38.67 10.80 -21.42
N ARG A 647 -37.84 9.93 -20.85
CA ARG A 647 -38.05 9.28 -19.54
C ARG A 647 -37.96 10.28 -18.40
N PHE A 648 -36.86 11.04 -18.35
CA PHE A 648 -36.51 11.93 -17.25
C PHE A 648 -36.88 13.39 -17.52
N ARG A 649 -37.94 13.61 -18.29
CA ARG A 649 -38.46 14.95 -18.65
C ARG A 649 -38.86 15.83 -17.46
N ASN A 650 -38.97 15.26 -16.25
CA ASN A 650 -39.28 15.98 -15.02
C ASN A 650 -38.03 16.25 -14.14
N CYS A 651 -36.83 15.99 -14.66
CA CYS A 651 -35.57 16.06 -13.93
C CYS A 651 -34.60 17.05 -14.62
N PRO A 652 -34.59 18.34 -14.22
CA PRO A 652 -33.83 19.40 -14.89
C PRO A 652 -32.34 19.09 -15.08
N ASP A 653 -31.65 18.65 -14.02
CA ASP A 653 -30.21 18.37 -14.08
C ASP A 653 -29.89 17.21 -15.06
N THR A 654 -30.76 16.19 -15.10
CA THR A 654 -30.63 15.09 -16.04
C THR A 654 -30.86 15.54 -17.49
N ILE A 655 -31.85 16.40 -17.73
CA ILE A 655 -32.10 16.99 -19.05
C ILE A 655 -30.87 17.76 -19.53
N TRP A 656 -30.33 18.63 -18.67
CA TRP A 656 -29.13 19.40 -18.95
C TRP A 656 -27.95 18.50 -19.33
N ASN A 657 -27.66 17.48 -18.51
CA ASN A 657 -26.55 16.55 -18.76
C ASN A 657 -26.73 15.80 -20.09
N ILE A 658 -27.93 15.31 -20.38
CA ILE A 658 -28.21 14.62 -21.65
C ILE A 658 -28.04 15.58 -22.84
N CYS A 659 -28.49 16.83 -22.74
CA CYS A 659 -28.28 17.85 -23.77
C CYS A 659 -26.78 18.10 -24.04
N LEU A 660 -25.93 18.10 -23.01
CA LEU A 660 -24.48 18.19 -23.19
C LEU A 660 -23.91 16.98 -23.94
N GLY A 661 -24.34 15.77 -23.60
CA GLY A 661 -23.97 14.54 -24.30
C GLY A 661 -24.41 14.55 -25.76
N LEU A 662 -25.66 14.93 -26.04
CA LEU A 662 -26.22 15.07 -27.40
C LEU A 662 -25.47 16.11 -28.22
N ASN A 663 -25.15 17.27 -27.64
CA ASN A 663 -24.34 18.28 -28.30
C ASN A 663 -22.98 17.70 -28.72
N VAL A 664 -22.32 16.90 -27.89
CA VAL A 664 -21.06 16.25 -28.27
C VAL A 664 -21.27 15.30 -29.44
N VAL A 665 -22.20 14.34 -29.35
CA VAL A 665 -22.35 13.32 -30.40
C VAL A 665 -22.83 13.89 -31.72
N ILE A 666 -23.77 14.84 -31.72
CA ILE A 666 -24.24 15.49 -32.96
C ILE A 666 -23.08 16.21 -33.65
N ASN A 667 -22.22 16.91 -32.91
CA ASN A 667 -21.04 17.57 -33.47
C ASN A 667 -19.97 16.61 -34.01
N LEU A 668 -20.06 15.29 -33.77
CA LEU A 668 -19.10 14.32 -34.28
C LEU A 668 -19.38 13.89 -35.72
N SER A 669 -20.65 13.83 -36.13
CA SER A 669 -21.04 13.31 -37.45
C SER A 669 -22.45 13.69 -37.84
N GLU A 670 -22.64 13.99 -39.13
CA GLU A 670 -23.94 14.18 -39.77
C GLU A 670 -24.89 12.99 -39.54
N HIS A 671 -24.34 11.77 -39.45
CA HIS A 671 -25.11 10.56 -39.14
C HIS A 671 -25.88 10.69 -37.81
N PHE A 672 -25.27 11.26 -36.77
CA PHE A 672 -25.94 11.45 -35.49
C PHE A 672 -27.01 12.53 -35.54
N ALA A 673 -26.80 13.58 -36.35
CA ALA A 673 -27.83 14.59 -36.60
C ALA A 673 -29.05 13.98 -37.31
N LEU A 674 -28.83 13.12 -38.31
CA LEU A 674 -29.91 12.39 -38.99
C LEU A 674 -30.70 11.50 -38.02
N HIS A 675 -30.00 10.73 -37.18
CA HIS A 675 -30.63 9.90 -36.14
C HIS A 675 -31.44 10.73 -35.14
N PHE A 676 -31.00 11.95 -34.82
CA PHE A 676 -31.74 12.86 -33.94
C PHE A 676 -33.05 13.36 -34.58
N LEU A 677 -33.03 13.65 -35.88
CA LEU A 677 -34.20 14.09 -36.64
C LEU A 677 -35.21 12.97 -36.95
N GLY A 678 -34.84 11.71 -36.67
CA GLY A 678 -35.64 10.54 -36.96
C GLY A 678 -35.47 10.01 -38.38
N ILE A 679 -35.40 8.68 -38.49
CA ILE A 679 -35.31 7.95 -39.76
C ILE A 679 -36.66 7.27 -40.00
N ASP A 680 -37.32 7.60 -41.12
CA ASP A 680 -38.72 7.22 -41.37
C ASP A 680 -38.92 5.69 -41.50
N ASP A 681 -37.86 4.95 -41.84
CA ASP A 681 -37.88 3.50 -42.11
C ASP A 681 -37.45 2.61 -40.93
N GLU A 682 -37.07 3.17 -39.77
CA GLU A 682 -36.56 2.38 -38.64
C GLU A 682 -37.34 2.67 -37.33
N PRO A 683 -38.18 1.74 -36.83
CA PRO A 683 -39.04 1.97 -35.67
C PRO A 683 -38.30 2.24 -34.35
N GLU A 684 -37.07 1.75 -34.20
CA GLU A 684 -36.21 2.02 -33.04
C GLU A 684 -35.69 3.47 -33.01
N TYR A 685 -35.78 4.20 -34.13
CA TYR A 685 -35.30 5.57 -34.32
C TYR A 685 -36.43 6.57 -34.62
N GLN A 686 -37.69 6.19 -34.31
CA GLN A 686 -38.88 7.03 -34.54
C GLN A 686 -39.10 8.16 -33.53
N THR A 687 -38.24 8.32 -32.51
CA THR A 687 -38.38 9.45 -31.57
C THR A 687 -37.90 10.73 -32.25
N ASP A 688 -38.84 11.57 -32.68
CA ASP A 688 -38.53 12.90 -33.21
C ASP A 688 -37.91 13.76 -32.09
N GLY A 689 -36.59 13.98 -32.19
CA GLY A 689 -35.85 14.78 -31.23
C GLY A 689 -36.31 16.24 -31.21
N CYS A 690 -36.76 16.80 -32.34
CA CYS A 690 -37.22 18.18 -32.41
C CYS A 690 -38.51 18.40 -31.62
N ASP A 691 -39.47 17.48 -31.74
CA ASP A 691 -40.71 17.52 -30.99
C ASP A 691 -40.46 17.32 -29.49
N LEU A 692 -39.50 16.47 -29.13
CA LEU A 692 -39.09 16.28 -27.74
C LEU A 692 -38.48 17.55 -27.14
N LEU A 693 -37.57 18.23 -27.86
CA LEU A 693 -37.02 19.51 -27.42
C LEU A 693 -38.12 20.57 -27.27
N HIS A 694 -39.12 20.60 -28.16
CA HIS A 694 -40.23 21.55 -28.08
C HIS A 694 -41.13 21.29 -26.87
N ALA A 695 -41.41 20.01 -26.57
CA ALA A 695 -42.15 19.62 -25.37
C ALA A 695 -41.41 20.01 -24.08
N LEU A 696 -40.08 19.81 -24.04
CA LEU A 696 -39.24 20.21 -22.92
C LEU A 696 -39.21 21.74 -22.77
N TYR A 697 -39.01 22.48 -23.86
CA TYR A 697 -39.05 23.95 -23.85
C TYR A 697 -40.37 24.47 -23.31
N ARG A 698 -41.52 23.93 -23.76
CA ARG A 698 -42.83 24.34 -23.25
C ARG A 698 -42.96 24.16 -21.73
N THR A 699 -42.35 23.10 -21.20
CA THR A 699 -42.39 22.78 -19.77
C THR A 699 -41.46 23.67 -18.95
N TYR A 700 -40.28 24.02 -19.49
CA TYR A 700 -39.21 24.77 -18.79
C TYR A 700 -38.83 26.08 -19.50
N HIS A 701 -39.82 26.80 -20.02
CA HIS A 701 -39.62 28.02 -20.82
C HIS A 701 -39.07 29.20 -19.99
N ASP A 702 -39.05 29.06 -18.67
CA ASP A 702 -38.56 30.00 -17.67
C ASP A 702 -37.21 29.58 -17.05
N SER A 703 -36.69 28.38 -17.38
CA SER A 703 -35.43 27.88 -16.85
C SER A 703 -34.27 28.17 -17.80
N THR A 704 -33.45 29.17 -17.46
CA THR A 704 -32.27 29.57 -18.25
C THR A 704 -31.34 28.40 -18.54
N ALA A 705 -31.07 27.55 -17.55
CA ALA A 705 -30.19 26.40 -17.69
C ALA A 705 -30.74 25.41 -18.72
N ILE A 706 -32.02 25.04 -18.63
CA ILE A 706 -32.63 24.12 -19.60
C ILE A 706 -32.65 24.72 -21.00
N ILE A 707 -33.04 26.00 -21.13
CA ILE A 707 -33.04 26.70 -22.43
C ILE A 707 -31.65 26.68 -23.05
N GLU A 708 -30.60 26.96 -22.27
CA GLU A 708 -29.22 26.89 -22.75
C GLU A 708 -28.86 25.48 -23.26
N GLY A 709 -29.23 24.43 -22.53
CA GLY A 709 -28.98 23.04 -22.93
C GLY A 709 -29.66 22.68 -24.24
N LEU A 710 -30.94 23.06 -24.38
CA LEU A 710 -31.71 22.86 -25.61
C LEU A 710 -31.07 23.63 -26.78
N VAL A 711 -30.70 24.89 -26.59
CA VAL A 711 -30.08 25.73 -27.63
C VAL A 711 -28.74 25.17 -28.10
N ARG A 712 -27.93 24.56 -27.22
CA ARG A 712 -26.68 23.87 -27.61
C ARG A 712 -26.94 22.75 -28.61
N VAL A 713 -27.95 21.90 -28.35
CA VAL A 713 -28.36 20.83 -29.27
C VAL A 713 -28.84 21.40 -30.60
N ILE A 714 -29.69 22.44 -30.57
CA ILE A 714 -30.18 23.10 -31.79
C ILE A 714 -29.01 23.65 -32.62
N ASN A 715 -28.07 24.35 -31.99
CA ASN A 715 -26.90 24.91 -32.67
C ASN A 715 -25.99 23.82 -33.27
N ALA A 716 -25.88 22.65 -32.62
CA ALA A 716 -25.17 21.51 -33.16
C ALA A 716 -25.85 21.00 -34.46
N LEU A 717 -27.17 20.89 -34.47
CA LEU A 717 -27.93 20.50 -35.67
C LEU A 717 -27.80 21.53 -36.81
N MET A 718 -27.73 22.82 -36.49
CA MET A 718 -27.60 23.91 -37.48
C MET A 718 -26.29 23.88 -38.28
N GLN A 719 -25.36 22.97 -37.98
CA GLN A 719 -24.16 22.75 -38.80
C GLN A 719 -24.45 21.89 -40.03
N TYR A 720 -25.58 21.18 -40.06
CA TYR A 720 -25.98 20.25 -41.13
C TYR A 720 -27.18 20.82 -41.91
N GLU A 721 -26.92 21.90 -42.64
CA GLU A 721 -27.95 22.69 -43.34
C GLU A 721 -28.76 21.86 -44.35
N ASP A 722 -28.11 20.95 -45.08
CA ASP A 722 -28.73 20.08 -46.09
C ASP A 722 -29.77 19.11 -45.50
N LEU A 723 -29.57 18.65 -44.26
CA LEU A 723 -30.53 17.77 -43.57
C LEU A 723 -31.79 18.52 -43.17
N LEU A 724 -31.63 19.77 -42.71
CA LEU A 724 -32.72 20.58 -42.16
C LEU A 724 -33.66 21.11 -43.25
N GLY A 725 -33.18 21.26 -44.49
CA GLY A 725 -34.02 21.61 -45.64
C GLY A 725 -34.99 20.50 -46.05
N ASN A 726 -34.68 19.23 -45.75
CA ASN A 726 -35.42 18.05 -46.20
C ASN A 726 -36.36 17.43 -45.14
N LYS A 727 -36.38 17.95 -43.91
CA LYS A 727 -37.18 17.42 -42.78
C LYS A 727 -38.10 18.50 -42.18
N ASN A 728 -39.12 18.07 -41.43
CA ASN A 728 -40.06 18.99 -40.77
C ASN A 728 -39.42 19.68 -39.56
N THR A 729 -38.89 20.88 -39.75
CA THR A 729 -38.21 21.66 -38.69
C THR A 729 -39.12 22.68 -37.98
N HIS A 730 -40.45 22.55 -38.12
CA HIS A 730 -41.42 23.50 -37.57
C HIS A 730 -41.27 23.68 -36.05
N SER A 731 -41.04 22.59 -35.31
CA SER A 731 -40.86 22.59 -33.86
C SER A 731 -39.62 23.41 -33.46
N LEU A 732 -38.49 23.26 -34.17
CA LEU A 732 -37.28 24.06 -33.93
C LEU A 732 -37.49 25.56 -34.21
N LYS A 733 -38.12 25.90 -35.35
CA LYS A 733 -38.46 27.31 -35.68
C LYS A 733 -39.33 27.94 -34.61
N SER A 734 -40.28 27.17 -34.07
CA SER A 734 -41.16 27.63 -32.98
C SER A 734 -40.38 27.96 -31.71
N ILE A 735 -39.47 27.07 -31.26
CA ILE A 735 -38.61 27.33 -30.08
C ILE A 735 -37.79 28.60 -30.28
N LEU A 736 -37.07 28.68 -31.40
CA LEU A 736 -36.16 29.80 -31.68
C LEU A 736 -36.87 31.15 -31.76
N ARG A 737 -38.07 31.21 -32.35
CA ARG A 737 -38.89 32.43 -32.38
C ARG A 737 -39.33 32.87 -30.99
N MET A 738 -39.74 31.93 -30.14
CA MET A 738 -40.14 32.24 -28.76
C MET A 738 -38.96 32.79 -27.96
N ILE A 739 -37.78 32.16 -28.05
CA ILE A 739 -36.56 32.64 -27.38
C ILE A 739 -36.11 33.99 -27.96
N ALA A 740 -36.15 34.17 -29.28
CA ALA A 740 -35.76 35.44 -29.91
C ALA A 740 -36.67 36.62 -29.52
N SER A 741 -37.90 36.34 -29.05
CA SER A 741 -38.88 37.34 -28.63
C SER A 741 -38.77 37.76 -27.15
N THR A 742 -37.98 37.05 -26.34
CA THR A 742 -37.76 37.33 -24.90
C THR A 742 -36.49 38.17 -24.68
N ALA A 743 -36.43 39.33 -25.35
CA ALA A 743 -35.23 40.15 -25.50
C ALA A 743 -34.58 40.64 -24.19
N ASP A 744 -35.34 40.72 -23.10
CA ASP A 744 -34.90 41.35 -21.84
C ASP A 744 -34.33 40.37 -20.79
N GLU A 745 -34.52 39.06 -20.95
CA GLU A 745 -34.18 38.09 -19.89
C GLU A 745 -32.79 37.46 -20.07
N HIS A 746 -32.39 37.11 -21.31
CA HIS A 746 -31.13 36.38 -21.56
C HIS A 746 -30.44 36.76 -22.89
N PRO A 747 -29.64 37.86 -22.92
CA PRO A 747 -29.08 38.42 -24.15
C PRO A 747 -28.22 37.45 -24.99
N VAL A 748 -27.46 36.58 -24.34
CA VAL A 748 -26.59 35.59 -25.00
C VAL A 748 -27.43 34.52 -25.71
N LEU A 749 -28.46 34.01 -25.05
CA LEU A 749 -29.36 32.99 -25.59
C LEU A 749 -30.23 33.57 -26.72
N VAL A 750 -30.71 34.80 -26.56
CA VAL A 750 -31.45 35.53 -27.61
C VAL A 750 -30.59 35.69 -28.86
N ASN A 751 -29.33 36.12 -28.72
CA ASN A 751 -28.41 36.27 -29.85
C ASN A 751 -28.14 34.93 -30.55
N ALA A 752 -27.91 33.85 -29.79
CA ALA A 752 -27.72 32.52 -30.34
C ALA A 752 -28.98 32.04 -31.09
N ALA A 753 -30.16 32.23 -30.50
CA ALA A 753 -31.43 31.84 -31.10
C ALA A 753 -31.74 32.63 -32.37
N GLN A 754 -31.49 33.95 -32.39
CA GLN A 754 -31.63 34.78 -33.58
C GLN A 754 -30.67 34.36 -34.69
N GLY A 755 -29.43 34.01 -34.36
CA GLY A 755 -28.45 33.48 -35.32
C GLY A 755 -28.94 32.21 -35.99
N SER A 756 -29.41 31.24 -35.19
CA SER A 756 -29.95 29.97 -35.69
C SER A 756 -31.26 30.14 -36.47
N LEU A 757 -32.13 31.05 -36.04
CA LEU A 757 -33.37 31.36 -36.75
C LEU A 757 -33.10 31.94 -38.15
N ARG A 758 -32.14 32.88 -38.27
CA ARG A 758 -31.74 33.45 -39.57
C ARG A 758 -31.22 32.38 -40.52
N LYS A 759 -30.41 31.43 -40.03
CA LYS A 759 -29.94 30.30 -40.84
C LYS A 759 -31.10 29.45 -41.34
N MET A 760 -32.04 29.10 -40.45
CA MET A 760 -33.22 28.31 -40.82
C MET A 760 -34.19 28.99 -41.78
N GLU A 761 -34.27 30.33 -41.72
CA GLU A 761 -35.09 31.12 -42.65
C GLU A 761 -34.41 31.26 -44.01
N ALA A 762 -33.08 31.32 -44.05
CA ALA A 762 -32.31 31.27 -45.30
C ALA A 762 -32.44 29.94 -46.04
N LEU A 763 -32.60 28.82 -45.32
CA LEU A 763 -32.81 27.48 -45.92
C LEU A 763 -34.22 27.24 -46.48
N ALA A 764 -35.18 28.15 -46.20
CA ALA A 764 -36.56 28.05 -46.68
C ALA A 764 -36.82 28.90 -47.94
N LEU A 765 -35.82 29.65 -48.39
CA LEU A 765 -35.77 30.43 -49.63
C LEU A 765 -34.98 29.65 -50.68
#